data_AF-A0A922WQZ7-F1
#
_entry.id   AF-A0A922WQZ7-F1
#
_cell.length_a   1.000
_cell.length_b   1.000
_cell.length_c   1.000
_cell.angle_alpha   90.00
_cell.angle_beta   90.00
_cell.angle_gamma   90.00
#
_symmetry.space_group_name_H-M   'P 1'
#
loop_
_entity.id
_entity.type
_entity.pdbx_description
1 polymer ?
#
loop_
_entity_poly.entity_id
_entity_poly.type
_entity_poly.pdbx_seq_one_letter_code
_entity_poly.pdbx_strand_id
1 'polypeptide(L)'
;MSQWSPSNYSLEDIDNLRASGQFDEHWYLQEYPDVAMVGIDPALHYLWIGRHLGRLPRSPMLISGPAPGTVTSDRQATFRLDRASLIAPGEDWLVFVAYTGDGTLSDCQRHQIRSFADAGYAVALIVNTDSFSDMVDPRCDAARIVIVRENIGFDFGAWRHAIELLGGLPLARSVSFTNDSILPAYEDQAALELLRKRIAGSSLEVAFLTRNLEVRPHCQSFFFTFSAQALTKKALDIMIDVPLYLNKDDLIYSVEVHLSDRFQVAGFSTGAIFDLPVEENPTIHHWEQLLDLGFPYIKVQLITAGIVDIDDPRIADRLTPRIHEMLRDHCARRIGVPKIPVVFHGGGPRAAMPIAGLFNEYGAQQATNPAASLFPTIKVPLSGMLEAPRRMPKVLAVVHGYYTDLLPQIFSQIAGLSIDARVIVTTDTIEKVALSDTILADHGLNGRAVLCQNRGRDVAPFLIEGAKHLADAELILHLHTKKSPHDSIYSGWGEFLRANLIGSRDIGLSILDIFEKSNVGLVYSDHFPPVLDLRNWGFDFDHAAALLARIGCKISSDTPLEFPTSTMFWARREAIEPLFTLGLTYDDFEPEAGQIDGTLAHAIERSLLYVCEHQGFGHAKITCLDAPTDASAPLMRLRADSIAYAMDRPTPRLNGGLTLRSDFYESVPEIYPVGVAPTSSKRRRLNAILPTMQPEKIYGGITTALTVIRQIADQMGDDTDLRVLITSDSVDPPSVQALTTRLGRPFVQANPHDDVAGCSIVGVAHSQHLPISLRASDMYIATAWWTADLGFRLLDEQRSIFSSNPLMAYIIQDFEPGFYNWSNHYALAEATYRRADDTLAIINSEELAGYMKARYRFHAQQYVGYELHPVLNSLIAPTRPDKLILAYGRPTVNRNCFELLCEGLRIWQGRNPRANSQYDIVFAGEAFDSGRLAGLENARSVGKMTIEEYAEMLNRACAGISLMVSPHPSYPPLEMASAGCMTVTNGYEGKDLTARSDRFVSLRAMTPIALADALETAISRVDFAAAKPVREVRELPIDMMPVDYAALADLMLSRVERA
;
A
#
# COMPACT_ATOMS: atom_id res chain seq x y z
N MET A 1 19.65 41.35 -28.48
CA MET A 1 19.83 42.22 -27.28
C MET A 1 18.57 43.03 -26.91
N SER A 2 17.34 42.60 -27.23
CA SER A 2 16.08 43.31 -26.85
C SER A 2 15.28 42.65 -25.71
N GLN A 3 15.67 41.45 -25.26
CA GLN A 3 14.98 40.74 -24.16
C GLN A 3 15.37 41.21 -22.74
N TRP A 4 16.38 42.07 -22.62
CA TRP A 4 17.01 42.42 -21.34
C TRP A 4 16.77 43.88 -20.94
N SER A 5 15.60 44.45 -21.28
CA SER A 5 15.25 45.81 -20.88
C SER A 5 14.50 45.81 -19.53
N PRO A 6 14.80 46.73 -18.59
CA PRO A 6 14.02 46.91 -17.36
C PRO A 6 12.54 47.16 -17.63
N SER A 7 12.20 47.73 -18.79
CA SER A 7 10.82 48.05 -19.21
C SER A 7 9.95 46.83 -19.51
N ASN A 8 10.50 45.60 -19.44
CA ASN A 8 9.76 44.36 -19.65
C ASN A 8 9.06 43.84 -18.38
N TYR A 9 9.28 44.48 -17.23
CA TYR A 9 8.65 44.13 -15.95
C TYR A 9 7.67 45.23 -15.55
N SER A 10 6.44 44.85 -15.23
CA SER A 10 5.40 45.76 -14.78
C SER A 10 5.55 46.09 -13.29
N LEU A 11 4.88 47.15 -12.82
CA LEU A 11 4.80 47.44 -11.39
C LEU A 11 4.11 46.29 -10.61
N GLU A 12 3.18 45.59 -11.26
CA GLU A 12 2.51 44.43 -10.68
C GLU A 12 3.47 43.25 -10.44
N ASP A 13 4.44 43.02 -11.32
CA ASP A 13 5.48 41.99 -11.13
C ASP A 13 6.40 42.30 -9.93
N ILE A 14 6.74 43.58 -9.75
CA ILE A 14 7.56 44.06 -8.64
C ILE A 14 6.81 43.91 -7.31
N ASP A 15 5.53 44.30 -7.29
CA ASP A 15 4.68 44.19 -6.11
C ASP A 15 4.38 42.73 -5.75
N ASN A 16 4.16 41.86 -6.74
CA ASN A 16 4.00 40.42 -6.53
C ASN A 16 5.24 39.77 -5.91
N LEU A 17 6.44 40.15 -6.35
CA LEU A 17 7.69 39.68 -5.75
C LEU A 17 7.82 40.14 -4.29
N ARG A 18 7.50 41.40 -3.97
CA ARG A 18 7.52 41.90 -2.58
C ARG A 18 6.47 41.22 -1.70
N ALA A 19 5.27 40.99 -2.22
CA ALA A 19 4.18 40.34 -1.49
C ALA A 19 4.41 38.83 -1.29
N SER A 20 5.27 38.19 -2.10
CA SER A 20 5.54 36.74 -2.04
C SER A 20 6.30 36.28 -0.78
N GLY A 21 6.94 37.19 -0.04
CA GLY A 21 7.87 36.84 1.05
C GLY A 21 9.17 36.18 0.57
N GLN A 22 9.40 36.11 -0.74
CA GLN A 22 10.60 35.52 -1.36
C GLN A 22 11.75 36.52 -1.50
N PHE A 23 11.48 37.83 -1.39
CA PHE A 23 12.46 38.90 -1.56
C PHE A 23 12.56 39.77 -0.31
N ASP A 24 13.76 39.85 0.27
CA ASP A 24 14.09 40.74 1.39
C ASP A 24 14.90 41.92 0.87
N GLU A 25 14.22 43.04 0.65
CA GLU A 25 14.83 44.25 0.10
C GLU A 25 15.97 44.80 0.96
N HIS A 26 15.84 44.70 2.28
CA HIS A 26 16.85 45.23 3.20
C HIS A 26 18.11 44.38 3.17
N TRP A 27 17.95 43.05 3.21
CA TRP A 27 19.07 42.13 3.07
C TRP A 27 19.72 42.22 1.69
N TYR A 28 18.91 42.30 0.62
CA TYR A 28 19.40 42.35 -0.76
C TYR A 28 20.28 43.57 -1.01
N LEU A 29 19.90 44.73 -0.47
CA LEU A 29 20.72 45.95 -0.57
C LEU A 29 21.98 45.91 0.30
N GLN A 30 21.97 45.17 1.41
CA GLN A 30 23.16 44.97 2.24
C GLN A 30 24.17 44.02 1.60
N GLU A 31 23.68 42.92 1.03
CA GLU A 31 24.52 41.89 0.38
C GLU A 31 25.05 42.35 -0.98
N TYR A 32 24.28 43.20 -1.68
CA TYR A 32 24.65 43.72 -3.00
C TYR A 32 24.77 45.26 -3.00
N PRO A 33 25.86 45.83 -2.45
CA PRO A 33 26.06 47.28 -2.33
C PRO A 33 26.07 48.01 -3.67
N ASP A 34 26.40 47.33 -4.77
CA ASP A 34 26.37 47.89 -6.12
C ASP A 34 24.93 48.23 -6.58
N VAL A 35 23.93 47.46 -6.15
CA VAL A 35 22.51 47.77 -6.39
C VAL A 35 22.10 49.03 -5.63
N ALA A 36 22.54 49.14 -4.38
CA ALA A 36 22.32 50.32 -3.55
C ALA A 36 22.94 51.58 -4.16
N MET A 37 24.14 51.47 -4.75
CA MET A 37 24.84 52.57 -5.40
C MET A 37 24.19 53.02 -6.71
N VAL A 38 23.62 52.08 -7.48
CA VAL A 38 22.93 52.38 -8.75
C VAL A 38 21.56 53.01 -8.53
N GLY A 39 20.95 52.81 -7.35
CA GLY A 39 19.67 53.43 -6.96
C GLY A 39 18.46 52.89 -7.74
N ILE A 40 18.62 51.72 -8.36
CA ILE A 40 17.52 50.98 -9.00
C ILE A 40 16.69 50.27 -7.92
N ASP A 41 15.39 50.13 -8.16
CA ASP A 41 14.52 49.35 -7.27
C ASP A 41 15.08 47.92 -7.11
N PRO A 42 15.33 47.43 -5.88
CA PRO A 42 16.03 46.16 -5.67
C PRO A 42 15.26 44.95 -6.19
N ALA A 43 13.92 44.99 -6.11
CA ALA A 43 13.05 43.94 -6.61
C ALA A 43 13.03 43.95 -8.14
N LEU A 44 12.97 45.13 -8.76
CA LEU A 44 13.15 45.28 -10.22
C LEU A 44 14.54 44.81 -10.65
N HIS A 45 15.59 45.19 -9.93
CA HIS A 45 16.95 44.76 -10.23
C HIS A 45 17.06 43.24 -10.14
N TYR A 46 16.49 42.62 -9.12
CA TYR A 46 16.46 41.17 -8.98
C TYR A 46 15.73 40.49 -10.16
N LEU A 47 14.53 40.94 -10.51
CA LEU A 47 13.76 40.39 -11.64
C LEU A 47 14.47 40.60 -12.98
N TRP A 48 15.07 41.76 -13.17
CA TRP A 48 15.74 42.13 -14.41
C TRP A 48 17.04 41.37 -14.61
N ILE A 49 17.98 41.49 -13.67
CA ILE A 49 19.35 41.00 -13.87
C ILE A 49 19.90 40.26 -12.66
N GLY A 50 19.48 40.58 -11.44
CA GLY A 50 19.99 39.97 -10.21
C GLY A 50 19.81 38.46 -10.15
N ARG A 51 18.62 37.94 -10.50
CA ARG A 51 18.36 36.49 -10.58
C ARG A 51 19.23 35.79 -11.62
N HIS A 52 19.50 36.47 -12.73
CA HIS A 52 20.34 35.94 -13.82
C HIS A 52 21.83 35.97 -13.45
N LEU A 53 22.23 36.91 -12.58
CA LEU A 53 23.57 36.99 -11.98
C LEU A 53 23.73 36.07 -10.75
N GLY A 54 22.76 35.21 -10.46
CA GLY A 54 22.81 34.28 -9.32
C GLY A 54 22.71 34.96 -7.95
N ARG A 55 22.25 36.22 -7.89
CA ARG A 55 22.03 36.91 -6.61
C ARG A 55 20.88 36.23 -5.88
N LEU A 56 20.99 36.10 -4.57
CA LEU A 56 19.91 35.56 -3.75
C LEU A 56 18.90 36.67 -3.48
N PRO A 57 17.59 36.38 -3.44
CA PRO A 57 16.60 37.41 -3.12
C PRO A 57 16.50 37.70 -1.61
N ARG A 58 17.13 36.89 -0.74
CA ARG A 58 17.10 36.99 0.73
C ARG A 58 18.20 36.15 1.39
N SER A 59 18.37 36.29 2.71
CA SER A 59 19.36 35.54 3.51
C SER A 59 19.14 34.02 3.49
N PRO A 60 20.19 33.21 3.26
CA PRO A 60 20.12 31.75 3.28
C PRO A 60 20.05 31.13 4.69
N MET A 61 20.29 31.90 5.77
CA MET A 61 20.32 31.37 7.15
C MET A 61 18.94 31.32 7.84
N LEU A 62 17.87 31.85 7.23
CA LEU A 62 16.51 31.76 7.75
C LEU A 62 15.77 30.57 7.13
N ILE A 63 16.15 29.35 7.51
CA ILE A 63 15.38 28.12 7.24
C ILE A 63 14.70 27.71 8.55
N SER A 64 13.66 28.45 8.93
CA SER A 64 12.71 27.99 9.95
C SER A 64 11.31 28.46 9.54
N GLY A 65 10.77 27.79 8.53
CA GLY A 65 9.41 27.95 8.02
C GLY A 65 9.26 27.31 6.64
N PRO A 66 8.13 26.67 6.31
CA PRO A 66 7.90 26.12 4.97
C PRO A 66 7.93 27.27 3.95
N ALA A 67 8.74 27.13 2.90
CA ALA A 67 8.79 28.12 1.82
C ALA A 67 7.47 28.09 1.02
N PRO A 68 6.94 29.23 0.56
CA PRO A 68 5.81 29.25 -0.37
C PRO A 68 6.15 28.41 -1.62
N GLY A 69 5.32 27.43 -1.97
CA GLY A 69 5.56 26.49 -3.08
C GLY A 69 6.14 25.12 -2.68
N THR A 70 6.46 24.94 -1.39
CA THR A 70 6.69 23.59 -0.84
C THR A 70 5.37 22.84 -0.71
N VAL A 71 5.39 21.57 -1.09
CA VAL A 71 4.28 20.67 -0.80
C VAL A 71 4.28 20.45 0.72
N THR A 72 3.15 20.68 1.40
CA THR A 72 3.02 20.31 2.81
C THR A 72 3.31 18.81 2.97
N SER A 73 3.82 18.40 4.14
CA SER A 73 4.12 16.99 4.46
C SER A 73 2.99 15.99 4.15
N ASP A 74 1.77 16.48 3.93
CA ASP A 74 0.55 15.68 3.82
C ASP A 74 0.26 15.21 2.39
N ARG A 75 0.96 15.69 1.36
CA ARG A 75 0.68 15.32 -0.03
C ARG A 75 1.74 14.39 -0.60
N GLN A 76 1.46 13.09 -0.51
CA GLN A 76 2.25 12.01 -1.11
C GLN A 76 1.80 11.72 -2.55
N ALA A 77 2.74 11.26 -3.39
CA ALA A 77 2.42 10.81 -4.73
C ALA A 77 1.72 9.45 -4.68
N THR A 78 0.66 9.29 -5.46
CA THR A 78 0.09 7.96 -5.67
C THR A 78 1.12 7.10 -6.40
N PHE A 79 1.28 5.86 -5.96
CA PHE A 79 2.20 4.91 -6.54
C PHE A 79 1.62 3.50 -6.55
N ARG A 80 2.22 2.64 -7.36
CA ARG A 80 2.01 1.20 -7.34
C ARG A 80 3.35 0.50 -7.45
N LEU A 81 3.45 -0.66 -6.81
CA LEU A 81 4.62 -1.52 -6.89
C LEU A 81 4.32 -2.69 -7.83
N ASP A 82 4.93 -2.65 -9.02
CA ASP A 82 4.68 -3.64 -10.08
C ASP A 82 5.52 -4.89 -9.89
N ARG A 83 6.73 -4.69 -9.37
CA ARG A 83 7.70 -5.74 -9.12
C ARG A 83 8.55 -5.33 -7.94
N ALA A 84 8.79 -6.25 -7.03
CA ALA A 84 9.80 -6.07 -6.01
C ALA A 84 10.60 -7.36 -5.84
N SER A 85 11.90 -7.18 -5.68
CA SER A 85 12.83 -8.21 -5.27
C SER A 85 13.47 -7.76 -3.97
N LEU A 86 13.90 -8.73 -3.18
CA LEU A 86 14.62 -8.50 -1.94
C LEU A 86 15.97 -7.82 -2.22
N ILE A 87 16.31 -6.78 -1.44
CA ILE A 87 17.60 -6.07 -1.52
C ILE A 87 18.60 -6.82 -0.64
N ALA A 88 19.52 -7.55 -1.25
CA ALA A 88 20.47 -8.37 -0.50
C ALA A 88 21.67 -7.52 -0.02
N PRO A 89 22.22 -7.82 1.18
CA PRO A 89 23.44 -7.17 1.63
C PRO A 89 24.61 -7.36 0.64
N GLY A 90 25.41 -6.32 0.45
CA GLY A 90 26.65 -6.42 -0.35
C GLY A 90 26.48 -6.29 -1.87
N GLU A 91 25.27 -6.05 -2.38
CA GLU A 91 25.01 -5.75 -3.80
C GLU A 91 25.24 -4.26 -4.11
N ASP A 92 25.58 -3.93 -5.36
CA ASP A 92 25.55 -2.53 -5.83
C ASP A 92 24.16 -2.24 -6.42
N TRP A 93 23.43 -1.34 -5.79
CA TRP A 93 22.09 -0.96 -6.22
C TRP A 93 22.13 0.32 -7.04
N LEU A 94 21.28 0.40 -8.06
CA LEU A 94 21.07 1.60 -8.85
C LEU A 94 19.59 1.94 -8.90
N VAL A 95 19.26 3.13 -8.41
CA VAL A 95 17.93 3.72 -8.44
C VAL A 95 17.82 4.58 -9.71
N PHE A 96 17.07 4.10 -10.70
CA PHE A 96 16.89 4.74 -12.00
C PHE A 96 15.52 5.42 -12.07
N VAL A 97 15.48 6.73 -12.31
CA VAL A 97 14.23 7.45 -12.55
C VAL A 97 14.02 7.67 -14.04
N ALA A 98 12.93 7.13 -14.57
CA ALA A 98 12.44 7.38 -15.91
C ALA A 98 11.21 8.29 -15.86
N TYR A 99 11.18 9.33 -16.69
CA TYR A 99 9.96 10.09 -16.95
C TYR A 99 9.34 9.67 -18.29
N THR A 100 8.05 9.35 -18.25
CA THR A 100 7.24 8.95 -19.41
C THR A 100 5.86 9.58 -19.31
N GLY A 101 5.51 10.49 -20.23
CA GLY A 101 4.19 11.15 -20.21
C GLY A 101 3.02 10.16 -20.26
N ASP A 102 3.14 9.11 -21.08
CA ASP A 102 2.13 8.06 -21.32
C ASP A 102 2.36 6.77 -20.51
N GLY A 103 3.37 6.73 -19.64
CA GLY A 103 3.74 5.53 -18.87
C GLY A 103 4.59 4.51 -19.64
N THR A 104 4.92 4.74 -20.92
CA THR A 104 5.69 3.78 -21.73
C THR A 104 7.16 4.16 -21.82
N LEU A 105 8.06 3.24 -21.43
CA LEU A 105 9.49 3.43 -21.65
C LEU A 105 9.84 3.47 -23.15
N SER A 106 10.78 4.32 -23.53
CA SER A 106 11.42 4.26 -24.86
C SER A 106 12.43 3.11 -24.93
N ASP A 107 12.82 2.72 -26.15
CA ASP A 107 13.87 1.71 -26.33
C ASP A 107 15.18 2.17 -25.69
N CYS A 108 15.50 3.46 -25.76
CA CYS A 108 16.70 4.03 -25.15
C CYS A 108 16.72 3.80 -23.62
N GLN A 109 15.62 4.12 -22.93
CA GLN A 109 15.50 3.89 -21.49
C GLN A 109 15.62 2.40 -21.15
N ARG A 110 14.91 1.52 -21.88
CA ARG A 110 15.01 0.06 -21.69
C ARG A 110 16.43 -0.45 -21.86
N HIS A 111 17.14 0.02 -22.88
CA HIS A 111 18.53 -0.35 -23.12
C HIS A 111 19.43 0.15 -22.02
N GLN A 112 19.32 1.41 -21.59
CA GLN A 112 20.13 1.97 -20.51
C GLN A 112 19.96 1.16 -19.20
N ILE A 113 18.72 0.81 -18.84
CA ILE A 113 18.44 -0.02 -17.66
C ILE A 113 19.08 -1.41 -17.80
N ARG A 114 18.96 -2.05 -18.96
CA ARG A 114 19.60 -3.34 -19.22
C ARG A 114 21.13 -3.25 -19.16
N SER A 115 21.73 -2.20 -19.72
CA SER A 115 23.18 -1.99 -19.67
C SER A 115 23.68 -1.83 -18.23
N PHE A 116 22.93 -1.20 -17.34
CA PHE A 116 23.26 -1.18 -15.90
C PHE A 116 23.16 -2.56 -15.26
N ALA A 117 22.08 -3.30 -15.55
CA ALA A 117 21.88 -4.65 -15.02
C ALA A 117 23.02 -5.59 -15.46
N ASP A 118 23.35 -5.58 -16.76
CA ASP A 118 24.41 -6.43 -17.32
C ASP A 118 25.80 -6.01 -16.81
N ALA A 119 26.00 -4.71 -16.52
CA ALA A 119 27.20 -4.21 -15.87
C ALA A 119 27.28 -4.58 -14.37
N GLY A 120 26.31 -5.31 -13.82
CA GLY A 120 26.32 -5.86 -12.46
C GLY A 120 25.64 -5.00 -11.39
N TYR A 121 24.82 -4.02 -11.77
CA TYR A 121 23.93 -3.33 -10.83
C TYR A 121 22.62 -4.09 -10.62
N ALA A 122 22.14 -4.13 -9.39
CA ALA A 122 20.74 -4.43 -9.12
C ALA A 122 19.90 -3.16 -9.32
N VAL A 123 19.02 -3.14 -10.33
CA VAL A 123 18.30 -1.92 -10.72
C VAL A 123 16.93 -1.85 -10.07
N ALA A 124 16.66 -0.74 -9.38
CA ALA A 124 15.33 -0.28 -8.99
C ALA A 124 14.88 0.83 -9.94
N LEU A 125 13.88 0.53 -10.77
CA LEU A 125 13.28 1.47 -11.71
C LEU A 125 12.10 2.21 -11.05
N ILE A 126 12.08 3.53 -11.18
CA ILE A 126 10.93 4.37 -10.87
C ILE A 126 10.45 5.01 -12.17
N VAL A 127 9.19 4.80 -12.53
CA VAL A 127 8.54 5.43 -13.67
C VAL A 127 7.64 6.55 -13.16
N ASN A 128 8.08 7.79 -13.35
CA ASN A 128 7.24 8.97 -13.17
C ASN A 128 6.39 9.15 -14.43
N THR A 129 5.07 9.24 -14.25
CA THR A 129 4.14 9.44 -15.37
C THR A 129 3.07 10.47 -15.04
N ASP A 130 2.61 11.17 -16.09
CA ASP A 130 1.46 12.08 -16.02
C ASP A 130 0.13 11.33 -16.24
N SER A 131 0.21 10.06 -16.68
CA SER A 131 -0.92 9.21 -17.03
C SER A 131 -1.01 7.99 -16.10
N PHE A 132 -0.84 8.20 -14.79
CA PHE A 132 -0.79 7.11 -13.80
C PHE A 132 -2.01 6.18 -13.87
N SER A 133 -3.20 6.77 -14.08
CA SER A 133 -4.49 6.07 -14.20
C SER A 133 -4.60 5.17 -15.42
N ASP A 134 -3.78 5.34 -16.45
CA ASP A 134 -3.86 4.58 -17.70
C ASP A 134 -3.31 3.16 -17.59
N MET A 135 -2.75 2.78 -16.43
CA MET A 135 -2.33 1.41 -16.11
C MET A 135 -1.49 0.76 -17.21
N VAL A 136 -0.50 1.50 -17.72
CA VAL A 136 0.44 1.00 -18.72
C VAL A 136 1.52 0.15 -18.07
N ASP A 137 1.81 -1.02 -18.66
CA ASP A 137 2.94 -1.86 -18.30
C ASP A 137 4.26 -1.21 -18.76
N PRO A 138 5.20 -0.88 -17.84
CA PRO A 138 6.51 -0.34 -18.21
C PRO A 138 7.36 -1.29 -19.08
N ARG A 139 7.09 -2.61 -19.08
CA ARG A 139 7.79 -3.65 -19.85
C ARG A 139 9.31 -3.61 -19.66
N CYS A 140 9.75 -3.59 -18.40
CA CYS A 140 11.17 -3.55 -18.04
C CYS A 140 11.61 -4.81 -17.27
N ASP A 141 12.07 -5.82 -18.00
CA ASP A 141 12.48 -7.08 -17.37
C ASP A 141 13.84 -7.00 -16.66
N ALA A 142 14.69 -6.07 -17.06
CA ALA A 142 16.02 -5.90 -16.47
C ALA A 142 15.99 -5.27 -15.07
N ALA A 143 14.90 -4.59 -14.70
CA ALA A 143 14.74 -4.04 -13.36
C ALA A 143 14.24 -5.11 -12.38
N ARG A 144 14.91 -5.21 -11.22
CA ARG A 144 14.51 -6.10 -10.11
C ARG A 144 13.35 -5.53 -9.30
N ILE A 145 13.24 -4.20 -9.28
CA ILE A 145 12.16 -3.46 -8.62
C ILE A 145 11.60 -2.46 -9.63
N VAL A 146 10.28 -2.37 -9.73
CA VAL A 146 9.58 -1.42 -10.61
C VAL A 146 8.49 -0.72 -9.81
N ILE A 147 8.66 0.59 -9.64
CA ILE A 147 7.71 1.49 -8.98
C ILE A 147 7.14 2.41 -10.06
N VAL A 148 5.83 2.48 -10.20
CA VAL A 148 5.17 3.47 -11.06
C VAL A 148 4.49 4.49 -10.18
N ARG A 149 4.63 5.79 -10.47
CA ARG A 149 4.07 6.85 -9.64
C ARG A 149 3.69 8.10 -10.43
N GLU A 150 2.84 8.91 -9.81
CA GLU A 150 2.61 10.28 -10.27
C GLU A 150 3.90 11.10 -10.22
N ASN A 151 4.07 12.00 -11.19
CA ASN A 151 5.25 12.85 -11.32
C ASN A 151 5.23 14.06 -10.35
N ILE A 152 5.23 13.80 -9.03
CA ILE A 152 5.31 14.83 -7.98
C ILE A 152 6.73 14.92 -7.43
N GLY A 153 7.29 16.13 -7.37
CA GLY A 153 8.65 16.37 -6.89
C GLY A 153 9.76 15.90 -7.85
N PHE A 154 9.41 15.54 -9.09
CA PHE A 154 10.33 15.11 -10.15
C PHE A 154 11.29 14.00 -9.69
N ASP A 155 12.57 14.06 -10.10
CA ASP A 155 13.58 13.03 -9.82
C ASP A 155 13.92 12.94 -8.33
N PHE A 156 14.05 14.08 -7.66
CA PHE A 156 14.36 14.11 -6.22
C PHE A 156 13.22 13.53 -5.38
N GLY A 157 11.97 13.83 -5.75
CA GLY A 157 10.80 13.20 -5.14
C GLY A 157 10.73 11.70 -5.40
N ALA A 158 11.13 11.26 -6.59
CA ALA A 158 11.18 9.84 -6.94
C ALA A 158 12.28 9.09 -6.16
N TRP A 159 13.49 9.65 -6.07
CA TRP A 159 14.59 9.09 -5.29
C TRP A 159 14.26 9.02 -3.80
N ARG A 160 13.73 10.10 -3.24
CA ARG A 160 13.24 10.11 -1.85
C ARG A 160 12.21 9.02 -1.62
N HIS A 161 11.20 8.94 -2.47
CA HIS A 161 10.13 7.94 -2.35
C HIS A 161 10.69 6.51 -2.45
N ALA A 162 11.66 6.25 -3.32
CA ALA A 162 12.32 4.96 -3.38
C ALA A 162 13.11 4.64 -2.11
N ILE A 163 13.78 5.62 -1.48
CA ILE A 163 14.46 5.40 -0.19
C ILE A 163 13.44 5.04 0.89
N GLU A 164 12.30 5.73 0.92
CA GLU A 164 11.22 5.48 1.88
C GLU A 164 10.61 4.07 1.70
N LEU A 165 10.40 3.63 0.46
CA LEU A 165 9.79 2.34 0.16
C LEU A 165 10.76 1.15 0.26
N LEU A 166 12.05 1.37 -0.04
CA LEU A 166 13.05 0.32 -0.21
C LEU A 166 13.96 0.19 1.02
N GLY A 167 13.41 -0.34 2.12
CA GLY A 167 14.09 -0.42 3.42
C GLY A 167 15.41 -1.21 3.45
N GLY A 168 15.73 -1.97 2.41
CA GLY A 168 17.01 -2.68 2.29
C GLY A 168 18.17 -1.87 1.71
N LEU A 169 17.96 -0.67 1.14
CA LEU A 169 19.03 0.15 0.55
C LEU A 169 20.20 0.45 1.51
N PRO A 170 20.01 0.69 2.83
CA PRO A 170 21.11 0.86 3.76
C PRO A 170 22.05 -0.35 3.89
N LEU A 171 21.63 -1.54 3.47
CA LEU A 171 22.41 -2.79 3.53
C LEU A 171 23.24 -3.05 2.27
N ALA A 172 23.05 -2.26 1.21
CA ALA A 172 23.78 -2.39 -0.04
C ALA A 172 25.28 -2.07 0.12
N ARG A 173 26.12 -2.58 -0.79
CA ARG A 173 27.54 -2.20 -0.87
C ARG A 173 27.70 -0.77 -1.38
N SER A 174 26.86 -0.39 -2.34
CA SER A 174 26.76 0.98 -2.83
C SER A 174 25.35 1.24 -3.34
N VAL A 175 24.92 2.50 -3.31
CA VAL A 175 23.66 2.94 -3.92
C VAL A 175 23.95 4.09 -4.87
N SER A 176 23.73 3.86 -6.16
CA SER A 176 23.79 4.87 -7.20
C SER A 176 22.38 5.41 -7.49
N PHE A 177 22.25 6.72 -7.67
CA PHE A 177 21.03 7.37 -8.13
C PHE A 177 21.29 7.96 -9.50
N THR A 178 20.37 7.76 -10.43
CA THR A 178 20.42 8.36 -11.76
C THR A 178 19.03 8.57 -12.34
N ASN A 179 18.97 9.30 -13.45
CA ASN A 179 17.74 9.57 -14.19
C ASN A 179 18.00 9.50 -15.69
N ASP A 180 16.93 9.62 -16.47
CA ASP A 180 16.98 9.60 -17.92
C ASP A 180 17.29 10.95 -18.58
N SER A 181 17.81 11.94 -17.82
CA SER A 181 18.26 13.21 -18.38
C SER A 181 19.61 13.10 -19.11
N ILE A 182 20.27 11.96 -18.96
CA ILE A 182 21.49 11.55 -19.63
C ILE A 182 21.25 10.25 -20.38
N LEU A 183 21.88 10.11 -21.54
CA LEU A 183 21.69 9.01 -22.46
C LEU A 183 23.02 8.30 -22.74
N PRO A 184 23.04 6.99 -22.99
CA PRO A 184 24.27 6.26 -23.31
C PRO A 184 24.90 6.77 -24.61
N ALA A 185 26.22 7.02 -24.58
CA ALA A 185 27.00 7.38 -25.77
C ALA A 185 27.55 6.14 -26.52
N TYR A 186 27.62 4.99 -25.85
CA TYR A 186 28.24 3.77 -26.36
C TYR A 186 27.30 2.58 -26.19
N GLU A 187 27.41 1.58 -27.08
CA GLU A 187 26.65 0.33 -27.01
C GLU A 187 27.37 -0.74 -26.16
N ASP A 188 28.70 -0.67 -26.05
CA ASP A 188 29.49 -1.61 -25.26
C ASP A 188 29.50 -1.28 -23.77
N GLN A 189 29.74 -2.31 -22.95
CA GLN A 189 29.79 -2.16 -21.49
C GLN A 189 31.10 -1.52 -21.00
N ALA A 190 32.10 -1.35 -21.86
CA ALA A 190 33.45 -0.96 -21.44
C ALA A 190 33.46 0.41 -20.76
N ALA A 191 32.64 1.35 -21.24
CA ALA A 191 32.52 2.68 -20.64
C ALA A 191 31.85 2.65 -19.24
N LEU A 192 30.83 1.80 -19.06
CA LEU A 192 30.17 1.58 -17.76
C LEU A 192 31.07 0.84 -16.77
N GLU A 193 31.80 -0.18 -17.24
CA GLU A 193 32.81 -0.89 -16.43
C GLU A 193 33.93 0.05 -15.99
N LEU A 194 34.40 0.92 -16.88
CA LEU A 194 35.38 1.96 -16.56
C LEU A 194 34.83 2.93 -15.52
N LEU A 195 33.59 3.39 -15.66
CA LEU A 195 32.91 4.23 -14.67
C LEU A 195 32.89 3.55 -13.30
N ARG A 196 32.43 2.28 -13.23
CA ARG A 196 32.40 1.51 -11.97
C ARG A 196 33.78 1.38 -11.36
N LYS A 197 34.80 1.08 -12.17
CA LYS A 197 36.18 0.97 -11.73
C LYS A 197 36.72 2.29 -11.18
N ARG A 198 36.39 3.42 -11.80
CA ARG A 198 36.78 4.75 -11.31
C ARG A 198 36.06 5.11 -10.01
N ILE A 199 34.76 4.86 -9.89
CA ILE A 199 34.01 5.06 -8.64
C ILE A 199 34.62 4.22 -7.52
N ALA A 200 34.81 2.92 -7.75
CA ALA A 200 35.36 1.99 -6.78
C ALA A 200 36.82 2.32 -6.39
N GLY A 201 37.59 2.91 -7.31
CA GLY A 201 38.95 3.37 -7.05
C GLY A 201 39.04 4.76 -6.40
N SER A 202 37.93 5.48 -6.25
CA SER A 202 37.90 6.80 -5.61
C SER A 202 37.83 6.68 -4.08
N SER A 203 38.37 7.66 -3.36
CA SER A 203 38.22 7.79 -1.91
C SER A 203 37.00 8.64 -1.51
N LEU A 204 36.09 8.88 -2.46
CA LEU A 204 34.91 9.72 -2.25
C LEU A 204 33.81 8.90 -1.59
N GLU A 205 33.19 9.47 -0.56
CA GLU A 205 32.03 8.87 0.09
C GLU A 205 30.77 9.07 -0.74
N VAL A 206 30.66 10.23 -1.39
CA VAL A 206 29.62 10.57 -2.37
C VAL A 206 30.29 11.00 -3.69
N ALA A 207 30.26 10.11 -4.69
CA ALA A 207 30.89 10.35 -5.99
C ALA A 207 29.86 10.83 -7.01
N PHE A 208 30.10 11.98 -7.63
CA PHE A 208 29.33 12.53 -8.75
C PHE A 208 30.09 12.33 -10.07
N LEU A 209 29.43 12.42 -11.23
CA LEU A 209 30.15 12.25 -12.50
C LEU A 209 30.97 13.47 -12.91
N THR A 210 30.43 14.68 -12.77
CA THR A 210 31.12 15.92 -13.19
C THR A 210 30.65 17.12 -12.35
N ARG A 211 31.39 18.22 -12.44
CA ARG A 211 31.06 19.49 -11.77
C ARG A 211 30.52 20.50 -12.76
N ASN A 212 29.77 21.48 -12.27
CA ASN A 212 29.32 22.63 -13.04
C ASN A 212 29.63 23.91 -12.25
N LEU A 213 30.24 24.90 -12.91
CA LEU A 213 30.62 26.18 -12.32
C LEU A 213 29.75 27.35 -12.80
N GLU A 214 28.87 27.14 -13.80
CA GLU A 214 28.17 28.20 -14.53
C GLU A 214 27.23 29.04 -13.65
N VAL A 215 26.46 28.38 -12.79
CA VAL A 215 25.56 29.06 -11.84
C VAL A 215 26.25 29.29 -10.50
N ARG A 216 26.89 28.24 -9.98
CA ARG A 216 27.71 28.22 -8.76
C ARG A 216 28.58 26.96 -8.79
N PRO A 217 29.72 26.89 -8.08
CA PRO A 217 30.48 25.65 -7.97
C PRO A 217 29.64 24.54 -7.30
N HIS A 218 29.29 23.50 -8.04
CA HIS A 218 28.57 22.32 -7.52
C HIS A 218 28.84 21.06 -8.36
N CYS A 219 28.51 19.89 -7.82
CA CYS A 219 28.46 18.66 -8.59
C CYS A 219 27.05 18.41 -9.15
N GLN A 220 26.95 17.90 -10.39
CA GLN A 220 25.65 17.70 -11.04
C GLN A 220 24.96 16.40 -10.57
N SER A 221 23.66 16.47 -10.28
CA SER A 221 22.90 15.42 -9.57
C SER A 221 22.34 14.29 -10.45
N PHE A 222 22.46 14.37 -11.78
CA PHE A 222 21.88 13.35 -12.68
C PHE A 222 22.51 11.96 -12.53
N PHE A 223 23.67 11.87 -11.87
CA PHE A 223 24.24 10.61 -11.40
C PHE A 223 25.16 10.85 -10.20
N PHE A 224 24.89 10.14 -9.11
CA PHE A 224 25.78 10.10 -7.94
C PHE A 224 25.72 8.75 -7.23
N THR A 225 26.76 8.40 -6.49
CA THR A 225 26.88 7.11 -5.79
C THR A 225 27.30 7.28 -4.35
N PHE A 226 26.57 6.63 -3.43
CA PHE A 226 26.97 6.44 -2.05
C PHE A 226 27.82 5.17 -1.91
N SER A 227 28.99 5.33 -1.31
CA SER A 227 29.83 4.21 -0.86
C SER A 227 29.22 3.48 0.35
N ALA A 228 29.70 2.27 0.66
CA ALA A 228 29.35 1.55 1.88
C ALA A 228 29.58 2.39 3.16
N GLN A 229 30.65 3.21 3.17
CA GLN A 229 30.96 4.09 4.28
C GLN A 229 29.91 5.20 4.42
N ALA A 230 29.48 5.79 3.31
CA ALA A 230 28.43 6.80 3.30
C ALA A 230 27.08 6.23 3.78
N LEU A 231 26.72 5.02 3.34
CA LEU A 231 25.51 4.32 3.79
C LEU A 231 25.53 4.04 5.30
N THR A 232 26.67 3.60 5.83
CA THR A 232 26.86 3.37 7.28
C THR A 232 26.72 4.67 8.09
N LYS A 233 27.17 5.79 7.53
CA LYS A 233 26.99 7.15 8.08
C LYS A 233 25.60 7.74 7.82
N LYS A 234 24.66 6.95 7.29
CA LYS A 234 23.28 7.35 6.99
C LYS A 234 23.14 8.48 5.95
N ALA A 235 23.95 8.45 4.89
CA ALA A 235 23.84 9.42 3.79
C ALA A 235 22.45 9.48 3.13
N LEU A 236 21.67 8.39 3.19
CA LEU A 236 20.31 8.34 2.67
C LEU A 236 19.34 9.28 3.41
N ASP A 237 19.55 9.54 4.71
CA ASP A 237 18.67 10.41 5.52
C ASP A 237 18.68 11.85 4.96
N ILE A 238 19.83 12.30 4.43
CA ILE A 238 19.97 13.63 3.80
C ILE A 238 19.05 13.75 2.57
N MET A 239 18.82 12.65 1.84
CA MET A 239 17.91 12.62 0.69
C MET A 239 16.44 12.62 1.11
N ILE A 240 16.12 11.99 2.25
CA ILE A 240 14.75 12.00 2.82
C ILE A 240 14.36 13.41 3.25
N ASP A 241 15.31 14.17 3.81
CA ASP A 241 15.08 15.53 4.30
C ASP A 241 15.01 16.59 3.19
N VAL A 242 15.17 16.21 1.91
CA VAL A 242 15.02 17.12 0.77
C VAL A 242 13.54 17.54 0.63
N PRO A 243 13.24 18.86 0.64
CA PRO A 243 11.89 19.35 0.41
C PRO A 243 11.39 19.04 -1.01
N LEU A 244 10.10 18.76 -1.15
CA LEU A 244 9.47 18.54 -2.45
C LEU A 244 8.96 19.87 -3.03
N TYR A 245 9.29 20.11 -4.30
CA TYR A 245 8.90 21.30 -5.06
C TYR A 245 7.99 20.92 -6.24
N LEU A 246 7.00 21.77 -6.52
CA LEU A 246 6.12 21.62 -7.69
C LEU A 246 6.70 22.27 -8.96
N ASN A 247 7.64 23.21 -8.79
CA ASN A 247 8.32 23.89 -9.88
C ASN A 247 9.75 23.33 -10.05
N LYS A 248 10.13 23.07 -11.30
CA LYS A 248 11.44 22.55 -11.66
C LYS A 248 12.57 23.54 -11.37
N ASP A 249 12.37 24.83 -11.60
CA ASP A 249 13.41 25.85 -11.38
C ASP A 249 13.68 25.99 -9.88
N ASP A 250 12.62 26.04 -9.06
CA ASP A 250 12.76 26.09 -7.59
C ASP A 250 13.49 24.86 -7.04
N LEU A 251 13.22 23.68 -7.58
CA LEU A 251 13.94 22.44 -7.25
C LEU A 251 15.43 22.55 -7.61
N ILE A 252 15.75 23.08 -8.80
CA ILE A 252 17.14 23.23 -9.25
C ILE A 252 17.89 24.19 -8.32
N TYR A 253 17.36 25.39 -8.09
CA TYR A 253 18.03 26.42 -7.31
C TYR A 253 18.08 26.13 -5.81
N SER A 254 17.06 25.46 -5.25
CA SER A 254 16.99 25.20 -3.80
C SER A 254 17.63 23.86 -3.39
N VAL A 255 17.68 22.90 -4.31
CA VAL A 255 18.15 21.53 -4.03
C VAL A 255 19.33 21.16 -4.91
N GLU A 256 19.17 21.09 -6.23
CA GLU A 256 20.18 20.49 -7.13
C GLU A 256 21.55 21.16 -6.98
N VAL A 257 21.60 22.49 -7.09
CA VAL A 257 22.88 23.21 -7.00
C VAL A 257 23.49 23.13 -5.60
N HIS A 258 22.70 22.85 -4.57
CA HIS A 258 23.12 22.76 -3.17
C HIS A 258 23.44 21.34 -2.69
N LEU A 259 23.14 20.31 -3.49
CA LEU A 259 23.18 18.93 -3.04
C LEU A 259 24.58 18.47 -2.59
N SER A 260 25.62 18.78 -3.37
CA SER A 260 27.00 18.41 -3.02
C SER A 260 27.45 19.05 -1.71
N ASP A 261 27.04 20.29 -1.46
CA ASP A 261 27.42 21.04 -0.27
C ASP A 261 26.68 20.52 0.97
N ARG A 262 25.41 20.10 0.82
CA ARG A 262 24.66 19.47 1.91
C ARG A 262 25.40 18.23 2.43
N PHE A 263 25.93 17.40 1.53
CA PHE A 263 26.75 16.26 1.92
C PHE A 263 28.08 16.69 2.57
N GLN A 264 28.77 17.70 2.04
CA GLN A 264 30.01 18.19 2.65
C GLN A 264 29.78 18.75 4.05
N VAL A 265 28.72 19.54 4.26
CA VAL A 265 28.33 20.10 5.57
C VAL A 265 27.98 18.98 6.56
N ALA A 266 27.38 17.89 6.09
CA ALA A 266 27.12 16.70 6.90
C ALA A 266 28.37 15.82 7.12
N GLY A 267 29.55 16.23 6.64
CA GLY A 267 30.83 15.59 6.92
C GLY A 267 31.21 14.46 5.95
N PHE A 268 30.62 14.41 4.76
CA PHE A 268 30.95 13.44 3.72
C PHE A 268 31.98 13.99 2.73
N SER A 269 32.92 13.16 2.29
CA SER A 269 33.79 13.53 1.15
C SER A 269 33.04 13.45 -0.18
N THR A 270 33.05 14.54 -0.95
CA THR A 270 32.35 14.62 -2.25
C THR A 270 33.26 15.11 -3.38
N GLY A 271 32.96 14.71 -4.61
CA GLY A 271 33.72 15.14 -5.78
C GLY A 271 33.23 14.54 -7.10
N ALA A 272 33.88 14.94 -8.20
CA ALA A 272 33.59 14.50 -9.55
C ALA A 272 34.57 13.40 -10.02
N ILE A 273 34.05 12.36 -10.67
CA ILE A 273 34.84 11.27 -11.26
C ILE A 273 35.49 11.69 -12.60
N PHE A 274 34.78 12.49 -13.39
CA PHE A 274 35.26 13.11 -14.63
C PHE A 274 35.34 14.61 -14.41
N ASP A 275 36.48 15.03 -13.87
CA ASP A 275 36.67 16.41 -13.48
C ASP A 275 37.19 17.25 -14.66
N LEU A 276 36.34 18.17 -15.14
CA LEU A 276 36.68 19.15 -16.16
C LEU A 276 36.34 20.55 -15.63
N PRO A 277 37.30 21.28 -15.03
CA PRO A 277 37.05 22.54 -14.35
C PRO A 277 36.96 23.71 -15.35
N VAL A 278 35.84 23.78 -16.07
CA VAL A 278 35.50 24.87 -16.99
C VAL A 278 34.40 25.78 -16.41
N GLU A 279 34.36 27.05 -16.80
CA GLU A 279 33.37 28.03 -16.29
C GLU A 279 31.94 27.72 -16.76
N GLU A 280 31.79 27.19 -17.97
CA GLU A 280 30.49 26.82 -18.56
C GLU A 280 30.08 25.39 -18.16
N ASN A 281 28.80 25.04 -18.27
CA ASN A 281 28.34 23.67 -18.03
C ASN A 281 29.03 22.66 -18.99
N PRO A 282 29.87 21.73 -18.48
CA PRO A 282 30.68 20.87 -19.34
C PRO A 282 29.83 19.86 -20.11
N THR A 283 28.65 19.49 -19.61
CA THR A 283 27.74 18.55 -20.31
C THR A 283 26.99 19.17 -21.49
N ILE A 284 27.07 20.50 -21.66
CA ILE A 284 26.41 21.24 -22.74
C ILE A 284 27.44 21.86 -23.68
N HIS A 285 28.48 22.51 -23.14
CA HIS A 285 29.45 23.27 -23.92
C HIS A 285 30.75 22.51 -24.19
N HIS A 286 31.09 21.51 -23.36
CA HIS A 286 32.37 20.77 -23.42
C HIS A 286 32.16 19.24 -23.46
N TRP A 287 31.02 18.80 -24.01
CA TRP A 287 30.60 17.41 -23.99
C TRP A 287 31.54 16.48 -24.78
N GLU A 288 32.12 16.96 -25.90
CA GLU A 288 33.12 16.20 -26.67
C GLU A 288 34.36 15.87 -25.82
N GLN A 289 34.85 16.85 -25.06
CA GLN A 289 36.00 16.65 -24.15
C GLN A 289 35.66 15.68 -23.02
N LEU A 290 34.42 15.72 -22.50
CA LEU A 290 33.97 14.73 -21.51
C LEU A 290 33.98 13.30 -22.10
N LEU A 291 33.46 13.11 -23.31
CA LEU A 291 33.49 11.80 -23.97
C LEU A 291 34.93 11.31 -24.18
N ASP A 292 35.85 12.19 -24.58
CA ASP A 292 37.27 11.86 -24.74
C ASP A 292 37.94 11.45 -23.41
N LEU A 293 37.44 11.94 -22.26
CA LEU A 293 37.86 11.51 -20.92
C LEU A 293 37.27 10.16 -20.48
N GLY A 294 36.41 9.55 -21.30
CA GLY A 294 35.69 8.30 -21.05
C GLY A 294 34.35 8.48 -20.32
N PHE A 295 33.77 9.69 -20.34
CA PHE A 295 32.44 9.93 -19.80
C PHE A 295 31.39 9.15 -20.63
N PRO A 296 30.55 8.30 -20.03
CA PRO A 296 29.75 7.34 -20.80
C PRO A 296 28.43 7.89 -21.38
N TYR A 297 28.11 9.17 -21.15
CA TYR A 297 26.79 9.70 -21.43
C TYR A 297 26.77 11.01 -22.24
N ILE A 298 25.63 11.34 -22.84
CA ILE A 298 25.32 12.63 -23.43
C ILE A 298 24.07 13.21 -22.75
N LYS A 299 24.03 14.51 -22.51
CA LYS A 299 22.86 15.16 -21.90
C LYS A 299 21.73 15.28 -22.92
N VAL A 300 20.52 14.82 -22.57
CA VAL A 300 19.31 14.93 -23.43
C VAL A 300 19.09 16.37 -23.90
N GLN A 301 19.31 17.33 -23.00
CA GLN A 301 19.10 18.76 -23.24
C GLN A 301 19.95 19.30 -24.41
N LEU A 302 21.11 18.70 -24.70
CA LEU A 302 21.96 19.08 -25.83
C LEU A 302 21.17 19.02 -27.15
N ILE A 303 20.33 17.99 -27.31
CA ILE A 303 19.53 17.75 -28.50
C ILE A 303 18.18 18.45 -28.38
N THR A 304 17.45 18.27 -27.26
CA THR A 304 16.07 18.77 -27.14
C THR A 304 15.98 20.29 -27.05
N ALA A 305 17.05 20.99 -26.64
CA ALA A 305 17.13 22.44 -26.66
C ALA A 305 17.63 23.01 -28.00
N GLY A 306 17.93 22.15 -29.00
CA GLY A 306 18.42 22.56 -30.31
C GLY A 306 19.86 23.11 -30.32
N ILE A 307 20.68 22.73 -29.33
CA ILE A 307 22.08 23.18 -29.24
C ILE A 307 22.93 22.42 -30.26
N VAL A 308 22.67 21.12 -30.42
CA VAL A 308 23.27 20.24 -31.44
C VAL A 308 22.15 19.40 -32.08
N ASP A 309 22.16 19.27 -33.40
CA ASP A 309 21.26 18.37 -34.10
C ASP A 309 21.69 16.90 -33.86
N ILE A 310 20.76 15.98 -33.67
CA ILE A 310 21.09 14.55 -33.49
C ILE A 310 21.83 13.97 -34.71
N ASP A 311 21.64 14.56 -35.89
CA ASP A 311 22.31 14.18 -37.14
C ASP A 311 23.62 14.92 -37.39
N ASP A 312 24.05 15.80 -36.48
CA ASP A 312 25.35 16.47 -36.58
C ASP A 312 26.48 15.42 -36.55
N PRO A 313 27.44 15.41 -37.51
CA PRO A 313 28.53 14.44 -37.53
C PRO A 313 29.31 14.37 -36.21
N ARG A 314 29.43 15.49 -35.48
CA ARG A 314 30.13 15.53 -34.18
C ARG A 314 29.53 14.57 -33.16
N ILE A 315 28.21 14.37 -33.19
CA ILE A 315 27.51 13.43 -32.31
C ILE A 315 27.25 12.10 -33.00
N ALA A 316 26.76 12.10 -34.24
CA ALA A 316 26.38 10.88 -34.96
C ALA A 316 27.56 9.92 -35.16
N ASP A 317 28.76 10.43 -35.48
CA ASP A 317 29.96 9.60 -35.68
C ASP A 317 30.50 8.99 -34.37
N ARG A 318 30.09 9.53 -33.22
CA ARG A 318 30.49 9.05 -31.89
C ARG A 318 29.53 7.97 -31.36
N LEU A 319 28.35 7.81 -31.96
CA LEU A 319 27.30 6.87 -31.54
C LEU A 319 27.27 5.64 -32.45
N THR A 320 26.89 4.48 -31.94
CA THR A 320 26.58 3.35 -32.83
C THR A 320 25.27 3.62 -33.57
N PRO A 321 25.05 3.07 -34.79
CA PRO A 321 23.83 3.33 -35.56
C PRO A 321 22.54 3.02 -34.80
N ARG A 322 22.57 1.96 -33.98
CA ARG A 322 21.44 1.55 -33.15
C ARG A 322 21.16 2.55 -32.02
N ILE A 323 22.21 2.98 -31.31
CA ILE A 323 22.08 3.99 -30.25
C ILE A 323 21.57 5.30 -30.86
N HIS A 324 22.12 5.72 -32.00
CA HIS A 324 21.66 6.91 -32.72
C HIS A 324 20.16 6.90 -33.01
N GLU A 325 19.63 5.80 -33.53
CA GLU A 325 18.20 5.63 -33.81
C GLU A 325 17.34 5.68 -32.52
N MET A 326 17.76 4.97 -31.48
CA MET A 326 17.07 4.93 -30.19
C MET A 326 17.02 6.30 -29.51
N LEU A 327 18.11 7.08 -29.62
CA LEU A 327 18.20 8.44 -29.10
C LEU A 327 17.33 9.39 -29.89
N ARG A 328 17.33 9.29 -31.22
CA ARG A 328 16.45 10.07 -32.09
C ARG A 328 14.99 9.90 -31.67
N ASP A 329 14.52 8.66 -31.51
CA ASP A 329 13.16 8.37 -31.05
C ASP A 329 12.90 8.93 -29.64
N HIS A 330 13.81 8.70 -28.68
CA HIS A 330 13.65 9.20 -27.32
C HIS A 330 13.58 10.73 -27.25
N CYS A 331 14.43 11.44 -27.98
CA CYS A 331 14.40 12.90 -28.06
C CYS A 331 13.15 13.41 -28.77
N ALA A 332 12.71 12.77 -29.86
CA ALA A 332 11.50 13.13 -30.58
C ALA A 332 10.26 13.07 -29.66
N ARG A 333 10.16 12.06 -28.78
CA ARG A 333 9.10 11.94 -27.77
C ARG A 333 9.09 13.07 -26.73
N ARG A 334 10.16 13.86 -26.62
CA ARG A 334 10.31 14.98 -25.66
C ARG A 334 10.14 16.36 -26.29
N ILE A 335 10.26 16.46 -27.62
CA ILE A 335 10.13 17.72 -28.36
C ILE A 335 8.63 18.00 -28.60
N GLY A 336 8.15 19.17 -28.16
CA GLY A 336 6.78 19.61 -28.44
C GLY A 336 5.68 19.01 -27.54
N VAL A 337 6.04 18.26 -26.49
CA VAL A 337 5.07 17.83 -25.47
C VAL A 337 4.60 19.07 -24.70
N PRO A 338 3.32 19.48 -24.82
CA PRO A 338 2.80 20.53 -23.95
C PRO A 338 2.92 20.02 -22.53
N LYS A 339 3.59 20.77 -21.64
CA LYS A 339 3.47 20.54 -20.21
C LYS A 339 2.01 20.80 -19.88
N ILE A 340 1.21 19.73 -19.83
CA ILE A 340 -0.19 19.83 -19.39
C ILE A 340 -0.09 20.36 -17.97
N PRO A 341 -0.64 21.56 -17.66
CA PRO A 341 -0.69 22.01 -16.29
C PRO A 341 -1.41 20.91 -15.52
N VAL A 342 -0.76 20.38 -14.47
CA VAL A 342 -1.38 19.38 -13.59
C VAL A 342 -2.71 19.96 -13.15
N VAL A 343 -3.81 19.47 -13.74
CA VAL A 343 -5.14 19.89 -13.35
C VAL A 343 -5.38 19.22 -12.01
N PHE A 344 -5.21 20.00 -10.96
CA PHE A 344 -5.51 19.59 -9.61
C PHE A 344 -7.01 19.32 -9.51
N HIS A 345 -7.41 18.07 -9.58
CA HIS A 345 -8.71 17.66 -9.07
C HIS A 345 -8.63 17.68 -7.54
N GLY A 346 -8.85 18.86 -6.97
CA GLY A 346 -9.04 19.10 -5.53
C GLY A 346 -10.36 18.53 -5.01
N GLY A 347 -10.77 17.38 -5.50
CA GLY A 347 -11.81 16.58 -4.91
C GLY A 347 -11.15 15.30 -4.43
N GLY A 348 -10.97 15.15 -3.12
CA GLY A 348 -10.92 13.80 -2.56
C GLY A 348 -12.14 13.03 -3.07
N PRO A 349 -12.08 11.69 -3.18
CA PRO A 349 -13.26 10.92 -3.55
C PRO A 349 -14.41 11.42 -2.67
N ARG A 350 -15.45 11.97 -3.29
CA ARG A 350 -16.70 12.15 -2.56
C ARG A 350 -17.03 10.75 -2.11
N ALA A 351 -16.94 10.52 -0.79
CA ALA A 351 -17.30 9.26 -0.20
C ALA A 351 -18.61 8.82 -0.83
N ALA A 352 -18.71 7.52 -1.16
CA ALA A 352 -19.97 6.82 -1.29
C ALA A 352 -20.95 7.52 -0.35
N MET A 353 -21.89 8.34 -0.85
CA MET A 353 -22.77 9.04 0.09
C MET A 353 -23.56 7.92 0.76
N PRO A 354 -23.38 7.64 2.07
CA PRO A 354 -24.41 6.89 2.75
C PRO A 354 -25.62 7.80 2.68
N ILE A 355 -26.57 7.44 1.83
CA ILE A 355 -27.83 8.15 1.84
C ILE A 355 -28.38 7.91 3.26
N ALA A 356 -28.73 8.99 3.95
CA ALA A 356 -29.03 8.99 5.37
C ALA A 356 -30.34 8.24 5.64
N GLY A 357 -30.29 6.91 5.73
CA GLY A 357 -31.40 6.02 6.05
C GLY A 357 -31.30 4.67 5.33
N LEU A 358 -31.71 3.57 5.98
CA LEU A 358 -31.88 2.29 5.28
C LEU A 358 -33.01 2.38 4.22
N PHE A 359 -33.97 3.29 4.43
CA PHE A 359 -35.10 3.50 3.55
C PHE A 359 -35.26 4.98 3.23
N ASN A 360 -35.74 5.29 2.02
CA ASN A 360 -36.20 6.64 1.68
C ASN A 360 -37.57 6.95 2.32
N GLU A 361 -38.09 8.16 2.10
CA GLU A 361 -39.40 8.60 2.62
C GLU A 361 -40.60 7.75 2.14
N TYR A 362 -40.42 6.97 1.07
CA TYR A 362 -41.43 6.07 0.51
C TYR A 362 -41.26 4.60 0.96
N GLY A 363 -40.28 4.31 1.83
CA GLY A 363 -40.00 2.95 2.29
C GLY A 363 -39.17 2.10 1.32
N ALA A 364 -38.56 2.70 0.28
CA ALA A 364 -37.69 1.98 -0.66
C ALA A 364 -36.27 1.85 -0.09
N GLN A 365 -35.67 0.67 -0.23
CA GLN A 365 -34.33 0.36 0.28
C GLN A 365 -33.28 1.24 -0.41
N GLN A 366 -32.41 1.85 0.38
CA GLN A 366 -31.28 2.63 -0.11
C GLN A 366 -30.05 1.73 -0.33
N ALA A 367 -29.21 2.10 -1.29
CA ALA A 367 -27.98 1.40 -1.64
C ALA A 367 -26.75 2.21 -1.24
N THR A 368 -25.67 1.49 -0.99
CA THR A 368 -24.32 2.06 -0.90
C THR A 368 -23.70 2.02 -2.28
N ASN A 369 -23.31 3.16 -2.86
CA ASN A 369 -22.61 3.18 -4.15
C ASN A 369 -21.10 3.16 -3.92
N PRO A 370 -20.32 2.30 -4.61
CA PRO A 370 -18.87 2.27 -4.41
C PRO A 370 -18.21 3.59 -4.83
N ALA A 371 -17.09 3.92 -4.20
CA ALA A 371 -16.29 5.07 -4.63
C ALA A 371 -15.83 4.86 -6.08
N ALA A 372 -16.00 5.90 -6.92
CA ALA A 372 -15.74 5.81 -8.35
C ALA A 372 -14.28 5.43 -8.67
N SER A 373 -13.33 5.72 -7.78
CA SER A 373 -11.92 5.33 -7.89
C SER A 373 -11.66 3.83 -7.80
N LEU A 374 -12.58 3.04 -7.23
CA LEU A 374 -12.43 1.58 -7.08
C LEU A 374 -12.88 0.80 -8.32
N PHE A 375 -13.73 1.40 -9.15
CA PHE A 375 -14.25 0.82 -10.39
C PHE A 375 -14.02 1.78 -11.56
N PRO A 376 -12.77 1.92 -12.03
CA PRO A 376 -12.41 2.87 -13.08
C PRO A 376 -13.17 2.60 -14.38
N THR A 377 -13.50 3.66 -15.12
CA THR A 377 -14.12 3.55 -16.44
C THR A 377 -13.03 3.45 -17.51
N ILE A 378 -13.14 2.50 -18.43
CA ILE A 378 -12.19 2.31 -19.53
C ILE A 378 -12.65 3.10 -20.76
N LYS A 379 -11.74 3.88 -21.35
CA LYS A 379 -11.98 4.56 -22.63
C LYS A 379 -11.97 3.55 -23.79
N VAL A 380 -13.00 3.59 -24.63
CA VAL A 380 -13.05 2.89 -25.93
C VAL A 380 -13.26 3.89 -27.09
N PRO A 381 -12.82 3.59 -28.32
CA PRO A 381 -11.98 2.46 -28.70
C PRO A 381 -10.58 2.53 -28.05
N LEU A 382 -9.97 1.37 -27.86
CA LEU A 382 -8.62 1.24 -27.31
C LEU A 382 -7.57 1.80 -28.29
N SER A 383 -6.44 2.23 -27.75
CA SER A 383 -5.30 2.62 -28.59
C SER A 383 -4.40 1.42 -28.92
N GLY A 384 -3.67 1.48 -30.04
CA GLY A 384 -2.71 0.44 -30.43
C GLY A 384 -3.33 -0.91 -30.78
N MET A 385 -4.59 -0.93 -31.22
CA MET A 385 -5.28 -2.15 -31.64
C MET A 385 -4.66 -2.73 -32.92
N LEU A 386 -4.57 -4.06 -32.99
CA LEU A 386 -4.25 -4.77 -34.23
C LEU A 386 -5.46 -4.75 -35.17
N GLU A 387 -5.25 -4.90 -36.48
CA GLU A 387 -6.33 -4.83 -37.49
C GLU A 387 -7.43 -5.90 -37.32
N ALA A 388 -7.14 -7.01 -36.61
CA ALA A 388 -8.12 -8.02 -36.19
C ALA A 388 -7.66 -8.83 -34.95
N PRO A 389 -8.59 -9.28 -34.07
CA PRO A 389 -8.30 -10.21 -32.97
C PRO A 389 -7.81 -11.56 -33.51
N ARG A 390 -6.99 -12.28 -32.72
CA ARG A 390 -6.35 -13.54 -33.18
C ARG A 390 -7.37 -14.65 -33.45
N ARG A 391 -8.51 -14.61 -32.77
CA ARG A 391 -9.64 -15.52 -32.96
C ARG A 391 -10.95 -14.74 -32.74
N MET A 392 -11.88 -14.85 -33.69
CA MET A 392 -13.23 -14.33 -33.50
C MET A 392 -14.05 -15.31 -32.66
N PRO A 393 -14.61 -14.90 -31.50
CA PRO A 393 -15.50 -15.74 -30.72
C PRO A 393 -16.88 -15.82 -31.37
N LYS A 394 -17.60 -16.93 -31.12
CA LYS A 394 -19.01 -17.03 -31.53
C LYS A 394 -19.87 -16.15 -30.62
N VAL A 395 -20.52 -15.14 -31.20
CA VAL A 395 -21.36 -14.20 -30.46
C VAL A 395 -22.84 -14.53 -30.66
N LEU A 396 -23.60 -14.62 -29.57
CA LEU A 396 -25.06 -14.58 -29.61
C LEU A 396 -25.53 -13.17 -29.24
N ALA A 397 -26.08 -12.43 -30.20
CA ALA A 397 -26.75 -11.17 -29.94
C ALA A 397 -28.23 -11.42 -29.66
N VAL A 398 -28.68 -11.19 -28.43
CA VAL A 398 -30.11 -11.23 -28.07
C VAL A 398 -30.63 -9.80 -28.02
N VAL A 399 -31.57 -9.49 -28.91
CA VAL A 399 -32.16 -8.16 -29.04
C VAL A 399 -33.64 -8.20 -28.69
N HIS A 400 -34.04 -7.60 -27.57
CA HIS A 400 -35.46 -7.46 -27.27
C HIS A 400 -36.08 -6.30 -28.08
N GLY A 401 -36.85 -6.64 -29.11
CA GLY A 401 -37.40 -5.75 -30.13
C GLY A 401 -38.84 -5.34 -29.88
N TYR A 402 -39.15 -4.69 -28.76
CA TYR A 402 -40.50 -4.19 -28.48
C TYR A 402 -40.92 -3.04 -29.41
N TYR A 403 -40.01 -2.09 -29.67
CA TYR A 403 -40.19 -0.97 -30.60
C TYR A 403 -39.46 -1.25 -31.93
N THR A 404 -40.17 -1.83 -32.88
CA THR A 404 -39.58 -2.31 -34.14
C THR A 404 -38.97 -1.21 -35.01
N ASP A 405 -39.37 0.05 -34.84
CA ASP A 405 -38.83 1.19 -35.59
C ASP A 405 -37.37 1.54 -35.20
N LEU A 406 -36.88 1.05 -34.05
CA LEU A 406 -35.48 1.21 -33.65
C LEU A 406 -34.57 0.07 -34.15
N LEU A 407 -35.14 -1.05 -34.60
CA LEU A 407 -34.39 -2.23 -35.04
C LEU A 407 -33.46 -1.95 -36.24
N PRO A 408 -33.84 -1.17 -37.27
CA PRO A 408 -32.93 -0.89 -38.38
C PRO A 408 -31.62 -0.25 -37.93
N GLN A 409 -31.69 0.70 -36.99
CA GLN A 409 -30.49 1.34 -36.44
C GLN A 409 -29.62 0.34 -35.66
N ILE A 410 -30.24 -0.47 -34.79
CA ILE A 410 -29.53 -1.48 -33.98
C ILE A 410 -28.85 -2.51 -34.87
N PHE A 411 -29.55 -3.03 -35.89
CA PHE A 411 -29.00 -4.04 -36.80
C PHE A 411 -27.93 -3.47 -37.71
N SER A 412 -28.07 -2.21 -38.15
CA SER A 412 -26.99 -1.52 -38.85
C SER A 412 -25.74 -1.39 -37.98
N GLN A 413 -25.88 -1.11 -36.68
CA GLN A 413 -24.76 -1.02 -35.74
C GLN A 413 -24.10 -2.40 -35.51
N ILE A 414 -24.91 -3.46 -35.29
CA ILE A 414 -24.42 -4.84 -35.13
C ILE A 414 -23.67 -5.30 -36.40
N ALA A 415 -24.25 -5.07 -37.59
CA ALA A 415 -23.61 -5.40 -38.86
C ALA A 415 -22.28 -4.63 -39.03
N GLY A 416 -22.24 -3.37 -38.60
CA GLY A 416 -21.04 -2.53 -38.63
C GLY A 416 -19.89 -3.04 -37.77
N LEU A 417 -20.15 -3.87 -36.75
CA LEU A 417 -19.10 -4.48 -35.92
C LEU A 417 -18.22 -5.47 -36.72
N SER A 418 -18.74 -6.02 -37.82
CA SER A 418 -18.03 -7.00 -38.66
C SER A 418 -17.56 -8.24 -37.87
N ILE A 419 -18.41 -8.75 -36.97
CA ILE A 419 -18.17 -9.93 -36.13
C ILE A 419 -19.07 -11.10 -36.54
N ASP A 420 -18.70 -12.32 -36.16
CA ASP A 420 -19.56 -13.51 -36.32
C ASP A 420 -20.63 -13.55 -35.21
N ALA A 421 -21.73 -12.85 -35.45
CA ALA A 421 -22.86 -12.78 -34.52
C ALA A 421 -24.11 -13.46 -35.09
N ARG A 422 -24.67 -14.40 -34.32
CA ARG A 422 -26.03 -14.91 -34.50
C ARG A 422 -27.00 -14.02 -33.73
N VAL A 423 -28.02 -13.48 -34.40
CA VAL A 423 -28.98 -12.56 -33.80
C VAL A 423 -30.30 -13.27 -33.49
N ILE A 424 -30.75 -13.20 -32.24
CA ILE A 424 -32.08 -13.66 -31.80
C ILE A 424 -32.87 -12.44 -31.35
N VAL A 425 -33.99 -12.17 -32.01
CA VAL A 425 -34.84 -11.02 -31.68
C VAL A 425 -36.06 -11.51 -30.92
N THR A 426 -36.26 -11.07 -29.68
CA THR A 426 -37.46 -11.42 -28.92
C THR A 426 -38.51 -10.31 -29.07
N THR A 427 -39.76 -10.66 -29.34
CA THR A 427 -40.86 -9.69 -29.46
C THR A 427 -42.22 -10.34 -29.18
N ASP A 428 -43.26 -9.55 -28.92
CA ASP A 428 -44.51 -9.97 -28.29
C ASP A 428 -45.67 -10.29 -29.26
N THR A 429 -45.52 -10.01 -30.56
CA THR A 429 -46.55 -10.33 -31.56
C THR A 429 -45.98 -10.98 -32.82
N ILE A 430 -46.80 -11.76 -33.52
CA ILE A 430 -46.41 -12.46 -34.75
C ILE A 430 -46.07 -11.45 -35.86
N GLU A 431 -46.76 -10.31 -35.92
CA GLU A 431 -46.48 -9.23 -36.87
C GLU A 431 -45.10 -8.63 -36.63
N LYS A 432 -44.74 -8.39 -35.37
CA LYS A 432 -43.40 -7.90 -35.02
C LYS A 432 -42.31 -8.93 -35.30
N VAL A 433 -42.59 -10.24 -35.14
CA VAL A 433 -41.67 -11.32 -35.55
C VAL A 433 -41.38 -11.22 -37.04
N ALA A 434 -42.41 -11.21 -37.88
CA ALA A 434 -42.25 -11.15 -39.34
C ALA A 434 -41.54 -9.86 -39.80
N LEU A 435 -41.85 -8.73 -39.17
CA LEU A 435 -41.16 -7.46 -39.45
C LEU A 435 -39.69 -7.53 -39.03
N SER A 436 -39.39 -8.05 -37.84
CA SER A 436 -38.02 -8.17 -37.34
C SER A 436 -37.16 -9.10 -38.20
N ASP A 437 -37.71 -10.23 -38.67
CA ASP A 437 -37.04 -11.14 -39.62
C ASP A 437 -36.74 -10.46 -40.96
N THR A 438 -37.66 -9.63 -41.45
CA THR A 438 -37.45 -8.84 -42.68
C THR A 438 -36.31 -7.85 -42.48
N ILE A 439 -36.32 -7.09 -41.38
CA ILE A 439 -35.26 -6.10 -41.08
C ILE A 439 -33.90 -6.81 -40.86
N LEU A 440 -33.87 -7.98 -40.20
CA LEU A 440 -32.64 -8.79 -40.06
C LEU A 440 -32.06 -9.17 -41.42
N ALA A 441 -32.91 -9.69 -42.32
CA ALA A 441 -32.50 -10.10 -43.66
C ALA A 441 -32.00 -8.91 -44.49
N ASP A 442 -32.65 -7.75 -44.40
CA ASP A 442 -32.26 -6.52 -45.10
C ASP A 442 -30.86 -6.03 -44.68
N HIS A 443 -30.44 -6.33 -43.45
CA HIS A 443 -29.11 -5.97 -42.93
C HIS A 443 -28.08 -7.10 -43.08
N GLY A 444 -28.45 -8.22 -43.72
CA GLY A 444 -27.56 -9.36 -43.94
C GLY A 444 -27.12 -10.09 -42.66
N LEU A 445 -27.87 -9.96 -41.57
CA LEU A 445 -27.54 -10.59 -40.29
C LEU A 445 -28.08 -12.02 -40.23
N ASN A 446 -27.25 -12.94 -39.75
CA ASN A 446 -27.66 -14.33 -39.51
C ASN A 446 -28.47 -14.40 -38.22
N GLY A 447 -29.76 -14.72 -38.31
CA GLY A 447 -30.61 -14.69 -37.13
C GLY A 447 -32.06 -15.05 -37.39
N ARG A 448 -32.88 -14.92 -36.34
CA ARG A 448 -34.34 -15.01 -36.43
C ARG A 448 -35.01 -14.29 -35.27
N ALA A 449 -36.25 -13.86 -35.48
CA ALA A 449 -37.13 -13.40 -34.44
C ALA A 449 -37.90 -14.55 -33.80
N VAL A 450 -38.20 -14.42 -32.51
CA VAL A 450 -38.95 -15.39 -31.70
C VAL A 450 -40.05 -14.68 -30.92
N LEU A 451 -41.23 -15.32 -30.89
CA LEU A 451 -42.37 -14.83 -30.15
C LEU A 451 -42.18 -15.09 -28.65
N CYS A 452 -42.43 -14.08 -27.82
CA CYS A 452 -42.33 -14.14 -26.37
C CYS A 452 -43.58 -13.54 -25.71
N GLN A 453 -43.77 -13.78 -24.40
CA GLN A 453 -44.82 -13.07 -23.66
C GLN A 453 -44.36 -11.63 -23.37
N ASN A 454 -45.29 -10.68 -23.43
CA ASN A 454 -45.07 -9.31 -22.95
C ASN A 454 -45.09 -9.28 -21.41
N ARG A 455 -44.06 -9.87 -20.78
CA ARG A 455 -43.92 -10.03 -19.33
C ARG A 455 -42.44 -10.08 -18.96
N GLY A 456 -42.05 -9.34 -17.93
CA GLY A 456 -40.66 -9.27 -17.45
C GLY A 456 -39.74 -8.45 -18.36
N ARG A 457 -40.31 -7.50 -19.13
CA ARG A 457 -39.61 -6.58 -20.04
C ARG A 457 -38.62 -7.30 -20.97
N ASP A 458 -37.40 -6.81 -21.11
CA ASP A 458 -36.33 -7.44 -21.89
C ASP A 458 -35.67 -8.62 -21.15
N VAL A 459 -35.70 -8.63 -19.83
CA VAL A 459 -35.02 -9.60 -18.96
C VAL A 459 -35.62 -11.01 -19.10
N ALA A 460 -36.94 -11.17 -18.96
CA ALA A 460 -37.54 -12.51 -19.02
C ALA A 460 -37.42 -13.16 -20.41
N PRO A 461 -37.71 -12.46 -21.54
CA PRO A 461 -37.44 -12.99 -22.86
C PRO A 461 -35.97 -13.35 -23.08
N PHE A 462 -35.02 -12.58 -22.55
CA PHE A 462 -33.60 -12.91 -22.60
C PHE A 462 -33.28 -14.22 -21.86
N LEU A 463 -33.74 -14.37 -20.62
CA LEU A 463 -33.45 -15.55 -19.80
C LEU A 463 -34.21 -16.81 -20.22
N ILE A 464 -35.38 -16.68 -20.86
CA ILE A 464 -36.23 -17.82 -21.22
C ILE A 464 -36.08 -18.19 -22.70
N GLU A 465 -36.29 -17.22 -23.60
CA GLU A 465 -36.21 -17.47 -25.04
C GLU A 465 -34.76 -17.41 -25.54
N GLY A 466 -33.97 -16.46 -25.04
CA GLY A 466 -32.54 -16.38 -25.34
C GLY A 466 -31.77 -17.61 -24.89
N ALA A 467 -32.10 -18.18 -23.72
CA ALA A 467 -31.44 -19.39 -23.19
C ALA A 467 -31.48 -20.59 -24.14
N LYS A 468 -32.54 -20.72 -24.93
CA LYS A 468 -32.72 -21.81 -25.93
C LYS A 468 -31.70 -21.74 -27.08
N HIS A 469 -30.92 -20.66 -27.15
CA HIS A 469 -29.99 -20.35 -28.23
C HIS A 469 -28.52 -20.26 -27.78
N LEU A 470 -28.21 -20.61 -26.52
CA LEU A 470 -26.87 -20.43 -25.93
C LEU A 470 -25.85 -21.52 -26.24
N ALA A 471 -26.27 -22.69 -26.76
CA ALA A 471 -25.44 -23.90 -26.82
C ALA A 471 -24.08 -23.72 -27.53
N ASP A 472 -24.00 -22.84 -28.52
CA ASP A 472 -22.79 -22.58 -29.31
C ASP A 472 -22.15 -21.20 -29.01
N ALA A 473 -22.69 -20.44 -28.05
CA ALA A 473 -22.25 -19.07 -27.78
C ALA A 473 -21.08 -19.03 -26.80
N GLU A 474 -20.01 -18.32 -27.17
CA GLU A 474 -18.91 -18.01 -26.25
C GLU A 474 -19.19 -16.69 -25.52
N LEU A 475 -19.65 -15.69 -26.29
CA LEU A 475 -20.07 -14.38 -25.79
C LEU A 475 -21.53 -14.10 -26.11
N ILE A 476 -22.15 -13.30 -25.25
CA ILE A 476 -23.52 -12.83 -25.37
C ILE A 476 -23.46 -11.30 -25.48
N LEU A 477 -24.16 -10.74 -26.47
CA LEU A 477 -24.47 -9.33 -26.57
C LEU A 477 -25.96 -9.17 -26.28
N HIS A 478 -26.32 -8.59 -25.14
CA HIS A 478 -27.71 -8.33 -24.79
C HIS A 478 -28.04 -6.86 -25.05
N LEU A 479 -29.09 -6.62 -25.84
CA LEU A 479 -29.57 -5.30 -26.22
C LEU A 479 -31.09 -5.30 -26.20
N HIS A 480 -31.69 -4.11 -26.09
CA HIS A 480 -33.13 -3.96 -26.27
C HIS A 480 -33.47 -2.62 -26.90
N THR A 481 -34.65 -2.53 -27.50
CA THR A 481 -35.21 -1.25 -27.94
C THR A 481 -35.64 -0.45 -26.72
N LYS A 482 -35.26 0.82 -26.64
CA LYS A 482 -35.59 1.67 -25.49
C LYS A 482 -36.16 2.99 -25.97
N LYS A 483 -37.43 3.24 -25.64
CA LYS A 483 -38.04 4.55 -25.67
C LYS A 483 -38.41 4.91 -24.24
N SER A 484 -38.14 6.15 -23.84
CA SER A 484 -38.49 6.67 -22.51
C SER A 484 -39.65 7.66 -22.64
N PRO A 485 -40.87 7.21 -23.00
CA PRO A 485 -41.99 8.12 -23.27
C PRO A 485 -42.53 8.82 -22.02
N HIS A 486 -42.18 8.31 -20.84
CA HIS A 486 -42.69 8.78 -19.55
C HIS A 486 -42.03 10.07 -19.07
N ASP A 487 -40.76 10.31 -19.46
CA ASP A 487 -40.06 11.56 -19.15
C ASP A 487 -38.98 11.85 -20.21
N SER A 488 -39.05 13.04 -20.79
CA SER A 488 -38.10 13.54 -21.78
C SER A 488 -36.66 13.63 -21.26
N ILE A 489 -36.43 13.69 -19.95
CA ILE A 489 -35.09 13.71 -19.35
C ILE A 489 -34.30 12.41 -19.66
N TYR A 490 -35.01 11.31 -19.89
CA TYR A 490 -34.43 10.01 -20.25
C TYR A 490 -34.36 9.78 -21.77
N SER A 491 -34.60 10.83 -22.57
CA SER A 491 -34.38 10.80 -24.02
C SER A 491 -32.89 10.63 -24.32
N GLY A 492 -32.56 9.76 -25.29
CA GLY A 492 -31.17 9.49 -25.65
C GLY A 492 -30.48 8.42 -24.81
N TRP A 493 -31.12 7.88 -23.76
CA TRP A 493 -30.49 6.87 -22.89
C TRP A 493 -30.10 5.61 -23.69
N GLY A 494 -31.02 5.09 -24.52
CA GLY A 494 -30.71 3.92 -25.34
C GLY A 494 -29.57 4.19 -26.33
N GLU A 495 -29.58 5.36 -26.98
CA GLU A 495 -28.55 5.78 -27.94
C GLU A 495 -27.18 5.89 -27.27
N PHE A 496 -27.12 6.45 -26.05
CA PHE A 496 -25.91 6.57 -25.25
C PHE A 496 -25.28 5.20 -24.94
N LEU A 497 -26.08 4.25 -24.44
CA LEU A 497 -25.58 2.90 -24.14
C LEU A 497 -25.08 2.19 -25.40
N ARG A 498 -25.83 2.30 -26.52
CA ARG A 498 -25.43 1.70 -27.80
C ARG A 498 -24.17 2.35 -28.37
N ALA A 499 -23.98 3.66 -28.20
CA ALA A 499 -22.75 4.33 -28.62
C ALA A 499 -21.52 3.75 -27.91
N ASN A 500 -21.64 3.42 -26.62
CA ASN A 500 -20.56 2.81 -25.83
C ASN A 500 -20.33 1.32 -26.16
N LEU A 501 -21.39 0.56 -26.46
CA LEU A 501 -21.31 -0.91 -26.59
C LEU A 501 -21.16 -1.41 -28.03
N ILE A 502 -21.75 -0.71 -29.00
CA ILE A 502 -21.83 -1.11 -30.41
C ILE A 502 -21.70 0.08 -31.38
N GLY A 503 -21.13 1.21 -30.93
CA GLY A 503 -21.10 2.45 -31.70
C GLY A 503 -20.23 2.42 -32.96
N SER A 504 -19.21 1.55 -32.99
CA SER A 504 -18.30 1.39 -34.13
C SER A 504 -17.62 0.02 -34.13
N ARG A 505 -17.01 -0.36 -35.25
CA ARG A 505 -16.16 -1.55 -35.37
C ARG A 505 -15.05 -1.58 -34.32
N ASP A 506 -14.37 -0.47 -34.11
CA ASP A 506 -13.24 -0.39 -33.18
C ASP A 506 -13.68 -0.54 -31.72
N ILE A 507 -14.89 -0.09 -31.37
CA ILE A 507 -15.49 -0.35 -30.06
C ILE A 507 -15.76 -1.85 -29.89
N GLY A 508 -16.38 -2.49 -30.88
CA GLY A 508 -16.62 -3.94 -30.84
C GLY A 508 -15.32 -4.73 -30.68
N LEU A 509 -14.30 -4.42 -31.48
CA LEU A 509 -12.99 -5.06 -31.39
C LEU A 509 -12.30 -4.78 -30.05
N SER A 510 -12.47 -3.60 -29.46
CA SER A 510 -11.94 -3.27 -28.13
C SER A 510 -12.53 -4.17 -27.04
N ILE A 511 -13.84 -4.39 -27.09
CA ILE A 511 -14.55 -5.26 -26.14
C ILE A 511 -14.10 -6.72 -26.30
N LEU A 512 -13.96 -7.18 -27.55
CA LEU A 512 -13.42 -8.51 -27.82
C LEU A 512 -12.01 -8.69 -27.28
N ASP A 513 -11.15 -7.67 -27.42
CA ASP A 513 -9.79 -7.66 -26.87
C ASP A 513 -9.79 -7.73 -25.33
N ILE A 514 -10.72 -7.04 -24.66
CA ILE A 514 -10.92 -7.13 -23.20
C ILE A 514 -11.25 -8.57 -22.80
N PHE A 515 -12.19 -9.23 -23.49
CA PHE A 515 -12.50 -10.63 -23.23
C PHE A 515 -11.33 -11.57 -23.60
N GLU A 516 -10.62 -11.36 -24.69
CA GLU A 516 -9.54 -12.27 -25.10
C GLU A 516 -8.36 -12.24 -24.11
N LYS A 517 -8.05 -11.06 -23.55
CA LYS A 517 -6.81 -10.82 -22.79
C LYS A 517 -7.00 -10.74 -21.27
N SER A 518 -8.21 -10.95 -20.76
CA SER A 518 -8.49 -10.86 -19.32
C SER A 518 -9.57 -11.83 -18.83
N ASN A 519 -9.71 -11.96 -17.51
CA ASN A 519 -10.79 -12.70 -16.87
C ASN A 519 -12.08 -11.88 -16.67
N VAL A 520 -12.27 -10.81 -17.44
CA VAL A 520 -13.53 -10.07 -17.44
C VAL A 520 -14.65 -10.96 -17.99
N GLY A 521 -15.73 -11.10 -17.25
CA GLY A 521 -16.93 -11.85 -17.59
C GLY A 521 -18.06 -10.98 -18.10
N LEU A 522 -18.08 -9.68 -17.77
CA LEU A 522 -19.13 -8.75 -18.19
C LEU A 522 -18.57 -7.36 -18.49
N VAL A 523 -18.92 -6.81 -19.65
CA VAL A 523 -18.58 -5.45 -20.08
C VAL A 523 -19.86 -4.64 -20.28
N TYR A 524 -19.95 -3.48 -19.63
CA TYR A 524 -21.14 -2.62 -19.67
C TYR A 524 -20.78 -1.15 -19.85
N SER A 525 -21.74 -0.37 -20.34
CA SER A 525 -21.60 1.07 -20.54
C SER A 525 -21.45 1.81 -19.21
N ASP A 526 -20.71 2.92 -19.21
CA ASP A 526 -20.83 3.98 -18.23
C ASP A 526 -22.30 4.42 -18.09
N HIS A 527 -22.64 5.04 -16.97
CA HIS A 527 -24.03 5.40 -16.71
C HIS A 527 -24.45 6.62 -17.53
N PHE A 528 -25.69 6.61 -18.01
CA PHE A 528 -26.26 7.80 -18.63
C PHE A 528 -26.48 8.87 -17.54
N PRO A 529 -26.01 10.14 -17.72
CA PRO A 529 -25.97 11.11 -16.62
C PRO A 529 -27.30 11.29 -15.85
N PRO A 530 -28.46 11.38 -16.52
CA PRO A 530 -29.76 11.46 -15.85
C PRO A 530 -30.16 10.27 -14.96
N VAL A 531 -29.47 9.13 -15.03
CA VAL A 531 -29.77 7.93 -14.22
C VAL A 531 -28.75 7.67 -13.12
N LEU A 532 -27.75 8.54 -12.94
CA LEU A 532 -26.75 8.37 -11.88
C LEU A 532 -27.39 8.26 -10.48
N ASP A 533 -28.44 9.05 -10.24
CA ASP A 533 -29.18 9.07 -8.97
C ASP A 533 -30.17 7.89 -8.82
N LEU A 534 -30.42 7.14 -9.91
CA LEU A 534 -31.27 5.95 -9.89
C LEU A 534 -30.50 4.67 -9.52
N ARG A 535 -29.19 4.76 -9.27
CA ARG A 535 -28.36 3.65 -8.78
C ARG A 535 -28.66 3.37 -7.32
N ASN A 536 -29.77 2.68 -7.12
CA ASN A 536 -30.33 2.39 -5.81
C ASN A 536 -31.09 1.06 -5.83
N TRP A 537 -31.18 0.36 -4.70
CA TRP A 537 -31.92 -0.90 -4.56
C TRP A 537 -33.43 -0.71 -4.76
N GLY A 538 -33.99 0.42 -4.30
CA GLY A 538 -35.41 0.70 -4.47
C GLY A 538 -36.29 -0.35 -3.78
N PHE A 539 -37.35 -0.80 -4.45
CA PHE A 539 -38.19 -1.91 -3.96
C PHE A 539 -37.70 -3.30 -4.43
N ASP A 540 -36.51 -3.39 -5.01
CA ASP A 540 -35.99 -4.62 -5.62
C ASP A 540 -35.08 -5.45 -4.69
N PHE A 541 -34.68 -4.91 -3.54
CA PHE A 541 -33.73 -5.59 -2.65
C PHE A 541 -34.17 -7.00 -2.25
N ASP A 542 -35.42 -7.17 -1.83
CA ASP A 542 -35.92 -8.48 -1.37
C ASP A 542 -35.94 -9.51 -2.52
N HIS A 543 -36.33 -9.07 -3.72
CA HIS A 543 -36.27 -9.91 -4.92
C HIS A 543 -34.84 -10.28 -5.29
N ALA A 544 -33.91 -9.32 -5.24
CA ALA A 544 -32.49 -9.53 -5.54
C ALA A 544 -31.85 -10.47 -4.51
N ALA A 545 -32.11 -10.27 -3.22
CA ALA A 545 -31.61 -11.10 -2.14
C ALA A 545 -32.15 -12.54 -2.24
N ALA A 546 -33.44 -12.72 -2.54
CA ALA A 546 -34.04 -14.03 -2.75
C ALA A 546 -33.47 -14.75 -3.98
N LEU A 547 -33.26 -14.01 -5.09
CA LEU A 547 -32.64 -14.54 -6.31
C LEU A 547 -31.19 -14.99 -6.05
N LEU A 548 -30.37 -14.10 -5.50
CA LEU A 548 -28.95 -14.36 -5.25
C LEU A 548 -28.76 -15.49 -4.24
N ALA A 549 -29.63 -15.61 -3.24
CA ALA A 549 -29.58 -16.72 -2.29
C ALA A 549 -29.73 -18.09 -2.96
N ARG A 550 -30.49 -18.20 -4.06
CA ARG A 550 -30.65 -19.45 -4.83
C ARG A 550 -29.39 -19.88 -5.56
N ILE A 551 -28.46 -18.95 -5.81
CA ILE A 551 -27.14 -19.24 -6.40
C ILE A 551 -26.03 -19.25 -5.35
N GLY A 552 -26.35 -19.16 -4.06
CA GLY A 552 -25.34 -19.16 -2.98
C GLY A 552 -24.68 -17.80 -2.72
N CYS A 553 -25.16 -16.73 -3.33
CA CYS A 553 -24.68 -15.37 -3.11
C CYS A 553 -25.59 -14.65 -2.09
N LYS A 554 -25.02 -14.07 -1.04
CA LYS A 554 -25.77 -13.32 -0.02
C LYS A 554 -25.43 -11.83 -0.11
N ILE A 555 -26.45 -10.98 -0.05
CA ILE A 555 -26.30 -9.53 -0.02
C ILE A 555 -26.98 -8.93 1.20
N SER A 556 -26.57 -7.72 1.56
CA SER A 556 -27.16 -6.89 2.62
C SER A 556 -27.40 -5.47 2.09
N SER A 557 -28.14 -4.65 2.83
CA SER A 557 -28.31 -3.21 2.50
C SER A 557 -26.99 -2.46 2.35
N ASP A 558 -25.97 -2.93 3.07
CA ASP A 558 -24.66 -2.29 3.17
C ASP A 558 -23.73 -2.74 2.05
N THR A 559 -24.15 -3.75 1.26
CA THR A 559 -23.39 -4.25 0.12
C THR A 559 -23.37 -3.20 -1.00
N PRO A 560 -22.19 -2.85 -1.56
CA PRO A 560 -22.10 -1.85 -2.62
C PRO A 560 -22.85 -2.26 -3.89
N LEU A 561 -23.72 -1.38 -4.39
CA LEU A 561 -24.48 -1.60 -5.61
C LEU A 561 -23.77 -0.95 -6.81
N GLU A 562 -23.47 -1.76 -7.82
CA GLU A 562 -23.06 -1.33 -9.15
C GLU A 562 -23.68 -2.32 -10.15
N PHE A 563 -24.17 -1.81 -11.29
CA PHE A 563 -24.86 -2.64 -12.28
C PHE A 563 -24.99 -1.97 -13.66
N PRO A 564 -25.18 -2.75 -14.75
CA PRO A 564 -25.50 -2.22 -16.07
C PRO A 564 -26.87 -1.54 -16.08
N THR A 565 -26.90 -0.20 -16.00
CA THR A 565 -28.16 0.55 -16.04
C THR A 565 -28.85 0.39 -17.41
N SER A 566 -30.01 -0.27 -17.46
CA SER A 566 -30.78 -0.71 -18.63
C SER A 566 -30.39 -2.07 -19.23
N THR A 567 -29.78 -2.99 -18.49
CA THR A 567 -29.55 -4.41 -18.91
C THR A 567 -28.91 -4.57 -20.32
N MET A 568 -28.21 -3.56 -20.85
CA MET A 568 -27.46 -3.66 -22.10
C MET A 568 -25.98 -3.90 -21.79
N PHE A 569 -25.44 -5.03 -22.25
CA PHE A 569 -24.07 -5.43 -21.91
C PHE A 569 -23.54 -6.50 -22.89
N TRP A 570 -22.23 -6.71 -22.82
CA TRP A 570 -21.58 -7.93 -23.32
C TRP A 570 -21.23 -8.83 -22.14
N ALA A 571 -21.35 -10.14 -22.29
CA ALA A 571 -20.95 -11.09 -21.25
C ALA A 571 -20.36 -12.38 -21.84
N ARG A 572 -19.45 -13.02 -21.11
CA ARG A 572 -19.17 -14.44 -21.28
C ARG A 572 -20.41 -15.22 -20.90
N ARG A 573 -20.75 -16.26 -21.68
CA ARG A 573 -21.89 -17.14 -21.36
C ARG A 573 -21.80 -17.70 -19.94
N GLU A 574 -20.62 -18.18 -19.56
CA GLU A 574 -20.32 -18.79 -18.25
C GLU A 574 -20.39 -17.81 -17.06
N ALA A 575 -20.17 -16.51 -17.29
CA ALA A 575 -20.18 -15.50 -16.22
C ALA A 575 -21.59 -15.22 -15.69
N ILE A 576 -22.62 -15.42 -16.52
CA ILE A 576 -24.02 -15.23 -16.14
C ILE A 576 -24.85 -16.51 -16.26
N GLU A 577 -24.19 -17.66 -16.45
CA GLU A 577 -24.81 -18.98 -16.59
C GLU A 577 -25.79 -19.35 -15.46
N PRO A 578 -25.53 -19.00 -14.18
CA PRO A 578 -26.48 -19.28 -13.11
C PRO A 578 -27.88 -18.73 -13.38
N LEU A 579 -28.02 -17.57 -14.04
CA LEU A 579 -29.33 -16.99 -14.34
C LEU A 579 -30.16 -17.85 -15.30
N PHE A 580 -29.51 -18.56 -16.22
CA PHE A 580 -30.20 -19.46 -17.17
C PHE A 580 -30.53 -20.82 -16.54
N THR A 581 -29.79 -21.25 -15.52
CA THR A 581 -29.97 -22.56 -14.88
C THR A 581 -30.91 -22.54 -13.68
N LEU A 582 -31.27 -21.35 -13.19
CA LEU A 582 -32.29 -21.16 -12.14
C LEU A 582 -33.69 -21.68 -12.53
N GLY A 583 -33.93 -21.96 -13.81
CA GLY A 583 -35.22 -22.48 -14.29
C GLY A 583 -36.36 -21.47 -14.15
N LEU A 584 -36.04 -20.18 -14.27
CA LEU A 584 -37.05 -19.11 -14.28
C LEU A 584 -38.00 -19.27 -15.46
N THR A 585 -39.27 -19.02 -15.21
CA THR A 585 -40.37 -19.05 -16.17
C THR A 585 -41.04 -17.69 -16.21
N TYR A 586 -41.92 -17.44 -17.18
CA TYR A 586 -42.68 -16.19 -17.25
C TYR A 586 -43.55 -15.96 -16.01
N ASP A 587 -43.96 -17.03 -15.32
CA ASP A 587 -44.82 -16.92 -14.14
C ASP A 587 -44.10 -16.38 -12.90
N ASP A 588 -42.77 -16.43 -12.89
CA ASP A 588 -41.94 -15.86 -11.83
C ASP A 588 -41.83 -14.32 -11.92
N PHE A 589 -42.15 -13.73 -13.07
CA PHE A 589 -42.10 -12.29 -13.29
C PHE A 589 -43.49 -11.66 -13.07
N GLU A 590 -43.58 -10.41 -12.68
CA GLU A 590 -44.85 -9.72 -12.51
C GLU A 590 -45.51 -9.41 -13.88
N PRO A 591 -46.86 -9.46 -14.00
CA PRO A 591 -47.54 -8.99 -15.20
C PRO A 591 -47.25 -7.51 -15.49
N GLU A 592 -47.09 -7.12 -16.75
CA GLU A 592 -46.83 -5.73 -17.12
C GLU A 592 -48.04 -4.83 -16.82
N ALA A 593 -47.88 -3.91 -15.88
CA ALA A 593 -48.87 -2.91 -15.46
C ALA A 593 -48.29 -1.47 -15.47
N GLY A 594 -47.12 -1.28 -16.08
CA GLY A 594 -46.41 0.01 -16.11
C GLY A 594 -45.53 0.27 -14.89
N GLN A 595 -45.14 -0.78 -14.15
CA GLN A 595 -44.26 -0.68 -12.99
C GLN A 595 -42.89 -0.13 -13.38
N ILE A 596 -42.38 0.86 -12.65
CA ILE A 596 -41.07 1.48 -12.92
C ILE A 596 -39.95 1.00 -11.99
N ASP A 597 -40.28 0.18 -10.99
CA ASP A 597 -39.38 -0.39 -9.97
C ASP A 597 -40.08 -1.56 -9.26
N GLY A 598 -39.38 -2.35 -8.44
CA GLY A 598 -39.98 -3.35 -7.53
C GLY A 598 -40.45 -4.64 -8.21
N THR A 599 -39.75 -5.10 -9.25
CA THR A 599 -40.09 -6.33 -9.99
C THR A 599 -38.89 -7.25 -10.09
N LEU A 600 -39.12 -8.55 -10.33
CA LEU A 600 -38.03 -9.51 -10.51
C LEU A 600 -37.09 -9.12 -11.67
N ALA A 601 -37.60 -8.49 -12.72
CA ALA A 601 -36.79 -8.00 -13.84
C ALA A 601 -35.78 -6.93 -13.40
N HIS A 602 -36.23 -5.94 -12.62
CA HIS A 602 -35.38 -4.89 -12.07
C HIS A 602 -34.39 -5.42 -11.02
N ALA A 603 -34.79 -6.44 -10.26
CA ALA A 603 -33.91 -7.14 -9.32
C ALA A 603 -32.78 -7.92 -10.02
N ILE A 604 -33.09 -8.60 -11.14
CA ILE A 604 -32.09 -9.30 -11.95
C ILE A 604 -31.09 -8.30 -12.54
N GLU A 605 -31.55 -7.18 -13.09
CA GLU A 605 -30.69 -6.11 -13.60
C GLU A 605 -29.64 -5.69 -12.57
N ARG A 606 -30.08 -5.41 -11.33
CA ARG A 606 -29.21 -5.02 -10.21
C ARG A 606 -28.35 -6.16 -9.66
N SER A 607 -28.64 -7.41 -10.04
CA SER A 607 -27.93 -8.60 -9.58
C SER A 607 -26.82 -9.07 -10.54
N LEU A 608 -26.78 -8.57 -11.78
CA LEU A 608 -25.91 -9.10 -12.85
C LEU A 608 -24.42 -9.18 -12.46
N LEU A 609 -23.87 -8.12 -11.85
CA LEU A 609 -22.46 -8.10 -11.48
C LEU A 609 -22.15 -9.05 -10.33
N TYR A 610 -23.07 -9.22 -9.37
CA TYR A 610 -22.92 -10.21 -8.30
C TYR A 610 -22.89 -11.63 -8.83
N VAL A 611 -23.71 -11.96 -9.84
CA VAL A 611 -23.67 -13.27 -10.52
C VAL A 611 -22.30 -13.46 -11.19
N CYS A 612 -21.84 -12.44 -11.92
CA CYS A 612 -20.55 -12.44 -12.61
C CYS A 612 -19.38 -12.71 -11.63
N GLU A 613 -19.33 -11.98 -10.52
CA GLU A 613 -18.30 -12.14 -9.50
C GLU A 613 -18.38 -13.47 -8.76
N HIS A 614 -19.59 -13.96 -8.49
CA HIS A 614 -19.81 -15.26 -7.84
C HIS A 614 -19.29 -16.42 -8.70
N GLN A 615 -19.40 -16.29 -10.03
CA GLN A 615 -18.82 -17.23 -11.00
C GLN A 615 -17.30 -17.09 -11.15
N GLY A 616 -16.66 -16.18 -10.41
CA GLY A 616 -15.21 -15.98 -10.41
C GLY A 616 -14.69 -15.02 -11.49
N PHE A 617 -15.57 -14.29 -12.18
CA PHE A 617 -15.19 -13.34 -13.23
C PHE A 617 -15.18 -11.89 -12.73
N GLY A 618 -14.29 -11.07 -13.30
CA GLY A 618 -14.34 -9.62 -13.12
C GLY A 618 -15.36 -8.94 -14.04
N HIS A 619 -15.56 -7.64 -13.89
CA HIS A 619 -16.39 -6.84 -14.80
C HIS A 619 -15.69 -5.53 -15.19
N ALA A 620 -16.08 -4.94 -16.32
CA ALA A 620 -15.49 -3.69 -16.82
C ALA A 620 -16.56 -2.70 -17.28
N LYS A 621 -16.43 -1.45 -16.82
CA LYS A 621 -17.26 -0.31 -17.25
C LYS A 621 -16.54 0.45 -18.36
N ILE A 622 -17.22 0.77 -19.46
CA ILE A 622 -16.61 1.40 -20.65
C ILE A 622 -17.32 2.69 -21.08
N THR A 623 -16.59 3.62 -21.69
CA THR A 623 -17.17 4.83 -22.32
C THR A 623 -16.47 5.20 -23.61
N CYS A 624 -17.22 5.69 -24.60
CA CYS A 624 -16.67 6.29 -25.80
C CYS A 624 -16.41 7.80 -25.67
N LEU A 625 -16.76 8.40 -24.52
CA LEU A 625 -16.55 9.83 -24.23
C LEU A 625 -15.12 10.11 -23.75
N ASP A 626 -14.68 11.37 -23.86
CA ASP A 626 -13.32 11.77 -23.43
C ASP A 626 -13.21 12.06 -21.93
N ALA A 627 -14.33 12.03 -21.22
CA ALA A 627 -14.44 12.07 -19.78
C ALA A 627 -15.55 11.09 -19.32
N PRO A 628 -15.44 10.50 -18.13
CA PRO A 628 -16.50 9.69 -17.56
C PRO A 628 -17.67 10.58 -17.14
N THR A 629 -18.85 9.99 -17.02
CA THR A 629 -20.07 10.70 -16.65
C THR A 629 -20.03 11.17 -15.19
N ASP A 630 -19.51 10.31 -14.31
CA ASP A 630 -19.13 10.70 -12.96
C ASP A 630 -17.74 11.35 -13.00
N ALA A 631 -17.68 12.66 -12.80
CA ALA A 631 -16.42 13.42 -12.83
C ALA A 631 -15.42 13.02 -11.73
N SER A 632 -15.84 12.24 -10.73
CA SER A 632 -14.95 11.68 -9.70
C SER A 632 -14.34 10.33 -10.10
N ALA A 633 -14.81 9.70 -11.18
CA ALA A 633 -14.27 8.45 -11.69
C ALA A 633 -12.98 8.71 -12.48
N PRO A 634 -11.89 7.96 -12.24
CA PRO A 634 -10.74 7.97 -13.13
C PRO A 634 -11.12 7.33 -14.47
N LEU A 635 -10.68 7.96 -15.57
CA LEU A 635 -10.78 7.41 -16.92
C LEU A 635 -9.46 6.73 -17.29
N MET A 636 -9.53 5.45 -17.60
CA MET A 636 -8.37 4.63 -17.96
C MET A 636 -8.26 4.55 -19.49
N ARG A 637 -7.20 5.13 -20.07
CA ARG A 637 -6.93 5.08 -21.52
C ARG A 637 -6.03 3.90 -21.86
N LEU A 638 -6.61 2.71 -21.85
CA LEU A 638 -5.85 1.49 -22.10
C LEU A 638 -5.34 1.40 -23.53
N ARG A 639 -4.14 0.83 -23.64
CA ARG A 639 -3.66 0.23 -24.89
C ARG A 639 -4.05 -1.23 -24.96
N ALA A 640 -4.27 -1.72 -26.18
CA ALA A 640 -4.62 -3.11 -26.43
C ALA A 640 -3.61 -4.12 -25.87
N ASP A 641 -2.32 -3.77 -25.80
CA ASP A 641 -1.25 -4.61 -25.25
C ASP A 641 -1.10 -4.54 -23.72
N SER A 642 -1.74 -3.56 -23.06
CA SER A 642 -1.72 -3.38 -21.60
C SER A 642 -2.97 -3.93 -20.90
N ILE A 643 -3.96 -4.45 -21.64
CA ILE A 643 -5.23 -4.94 -21.06
C ILE A 643 -4.98 -6.01 -19.99
N ALA A 644 -4.19 -7.03 -20.31
CA ALA A 644 -3.92 -8.13 -19.38
C ALA A 644 -3.29 -7.59 -18.08
N TYR A 645 -2.30 -6.70 -18.21
CA TYR A 645 -1.64 -6.06 -17.08
C TYR A 645 -2.60 -5.22 -16.22
N ALA A 646 -3.51 -4.45 -16.85
CA ALA A 646 -4.45 -3.60 -16.12
C ALA A 646 -5.55 -4.41 -15.43
N MET A 647 -6.05 -5.46 -16.09
CA MET A 647 -7.18 -6.27 -15.60
C MET A 647 -6.78 -7.38 -14.63
N ASP A 648 -5.50 -7.80 -14.60
CA ASP A 648 -5.00 -8.77 -13.59
C ASP A 648 -4.75 -8.11 -12.22
N ARG A 649 -4.88 -6.78 -12.13
CA ARG A 649 -4.70 -6.06 -10.87
C ARG A 649 -5.81 -6.39 -9.87
N PRO A 650 -5.48 -6.58 -8.58
CA PRO A 650 -6.49 -6.86 -7.57
C PRO A 650 -7.50 -5.72 -7.48
N THR A 651 -8.75 -6.01 -7.82
CA THR A 651 -9.89 -5.11 -7.70
C THR A 651 -10.84 -5.62 -6.60
N PRO A 652 -11.45 -4.73 -5.81
CA PRO A 652 -12.42 -5.14 -4.82
C PRO A 652 -13.65 -5.73 -5.50
N ARG A 653 -14.22 -6.78 -4.91
CA ARG A 653 -15.49 -7.35 -5.34
C ARG A 653 -16.66 -6.56 -4.74
N LEU A 654 -17.78 -6.48 -5.44
CA LEU A 654 -19.06 -6.03 -4.87
C LEU A 654 -19.51 -6.99 -3.76
N ASN A 655 -19.35 -8.29 -4.00
CA ASN A 655 -19.60 -9.32 -2.99
C ASN A 655 -18.40 -9.42 -2.03
N GLY A 656 -18.52 -8.83 -0.84
CA GLY A 656 -17.47 -8.82 0.20
C GLY A 656 -16.65 -7.52 0.28
N GLY A 657 -16.92 -6.54 -0.57
CA GLY A 657 -16.25 -5.23 -0.56
C GLY A 657 -17.02 -4.16 0.22
N LEU A 658 -16.29 -3.35 1.00
CA LEU A 658 -16.75 -2.17 1.72
C LEU A 658 -17.92 -2.39 2.70
N THR A 659 -17.56 -2.76 3.91
CA THR A 659 -18.45 -2.69 5.07
C THR A 659 -18.56 -1.24 5.53
N LEU A 660 -19.78 -0.68 5.50
CA LEU A 660 -20.07 0.63 6.06
C LEU A 660 -19.52 0.70 7.50
N ARG A 661 -18.87 1.81 7.85
CA ARG A 661 -18.49 2.06 9.24
C ARG A 661 -19.73 2.48 10.01
N SER A 662 -20.23 1.59 10.85
CA SER A 662 -21.18 1.94 11.89
C SER A 662 -20.48 2.52 13.12
N ASP A 663 -21.23 3.22 13.97
CA ASP A 663 -20.77 3.76 15.26
C ASP A 663 -20.14 2.67 16.18
N PHE A 664 -20.44 1.40 15.93
CA PHE A 664 -19.81 0.29 16.63
C PHE A 664 -18.29 0.32 16.51
N TYR A 665 -17.77 0.60 15.31
CA TYR A 665 -16.32 0.67 15.07
C TYR A 665 -15.68 1.92 15.68
N GLU A 666 -16.45 2.94 16.08
CA GLU A 666 -15.93 4.02 16.90
C GLU A 666 -15.73 3.56 18.36
N SER A 667 -16.55 2.63 18.83
CA SER A 667 -16.43 2.06 20.18
C SER A 667 -15.29 1.03 20.30
N VAL A 668 -14.91 0.39 19.19
CA VAL A 668 -13.81 -0.60 19.11
C VAL A 668 -13.01 -0.35 17.82
N PRO A 669 -12.19 0.71 17.78
CA PRO A 669 -11.50 1.14 16.56
C PRO A 669 -10.45 0.15 16.07
N GLU A 670 -10.06 -0.85 16.86
CA GLU A 670 -9.02 -1.83 16.50
C GLU A 670 -9.48 -2.84 15.45
N ILE A 671 -10.79 -3.08 15.32
CA ILE A 671 -11.37 -4.09 14.40
C ILE A 671 -12.14 -3.47 13.23
N TYR A 672 -11.69 -2.29 12.77
CA TYR A 672 -12.33 -1.61 11.64
C TYR A 672 -12.48 -2.52 10.42
N PRO A 673 -13.51 -2.29 9.58
CA PRO A 673 -13.74 -3.11 8.43
C PRO A 673 -12.66 -2.93 7.36
N VAL A 674 -12.24 -4.05 6.76
CA VAL A 674 -11.19 -4.10 5.73
C VAL A 674 -11.70 -4.90 4.55
N GLY A 675 -11.74 -4.29 3.37
CA GLY A 675 -12.11 -4.97 2.13
C GLY A 675 -10.99 -5.87 1.60
N VAL A 676 -11.33 -6.82 0.74
CA VAL A 676 -10.37 -7.72 0.09
C VAL A 676 -10.45 -7.62 -1.43
N ALA A 677 -9.33 -7.89 -2.10
CA ALA A 677 -9.23 -7.97 -3.54
C ALA A 677 -8.52 -9.29 -3.91
N PRO A 678 -9.19 -10.25 -4.55
CA PRO A 678 -8.59 -11.53 -4.89
C PRO A 678 -7.50 -11.36 -5.95
N THR A 679 -6.49 -12.22 -5.90
CA THR A 679 -5.39 -12.23 -6.87
C THR A 679 -5.25 -13.59 -7.55
N SER A 680 -4.69 -13.58 -8.76
CA SER A 680 -4.41 -14.78 -9.57
C SER A 680 -3.09 -15.48 -9.18
N SER A 681 -2.33 -14.91 -8.24
CA SER A 681 -1.01 -15.41 -7.86
C SER A 681 -1.08 -16.78 -7.19
N LYS A 682 -0.23 -17.69 -7.67
CA LYS A 682 -0.10 -19.05 -7.15
C LYS A 682 1.02 -19.20 -6.11
N ARG A 683 1.81 -18.14 -5.86
CA ARG A 683 2.89 -18.18 -4.87
C ARG A 683 2.31 -18.26 -3.47
N ARG A 684 2.89 -19.10 -2.61
CA ARG A 684 2.50 -19.18 -1.19
C ARG A 684 2.87 -17.89 -0.49
N ARG A 685 2.07 -17.46 0.49
CA ARG A 685 2.38 -16.25 1.27
C ARG A 685 1.99 -16.40 2.72
N LEU A 686 2.94 -16.13 3.60
CA LEU A 686 2.73 -16.03 5.04
C LEU A 686 2.41 -14.58 5.39
N ASN A 687 1.29 -14.35 6.06
CA ASN A 687 0.84 -13.04 6.51
C ASN A 687 1.03 -12.92 8.02
N ALA A 688 2.03 -12.16 8.45
CA ALA A 688 2.22 -11.83 9.86
C ALA A 688 1.46 -10.54 10.19
N ILE A 689 0.43 -10.64 11.03
CA ILE A 689 -0.44 -9.52 11.39
C ILE A 689 -0.02 -8.96 12.76
N LEU A 690 0.52 -7.74 12.74
CA LEU A 690 1.08 -7.06 13.89
C LEU A 690 0.34 -5.75 14.16
N PRO A 691 0.12 -5.38 15.43
CA PRO A 691 -0.44 -4.08 15.74
C PRO A 691 0.52 -2.93 15.37
N THR A 692 1.81 -3.12 15.67
CA THR A 692 2.83 -2.09 15.54
C THR A 692 4.18 -2.69 15.16
N MET A 693 5.02 -1.85 14.58
CA MET A 693 6.44 -2.10 14.28
C MET A 693 7.36 -1.04 14.93
N GLN A 694 6.79 -0.10 15.68
CA GLN A 694 7.51 1.03 16.27
C GLN A 694 8.50 0.52 17.35
N PRO A 695 9.83 0.77 17.21
CA PRO A 695 10.85 0.21 18.10
C PRO A 695 10.61 0.47 19.60
N GLU A 696 10.09 1.63 19.95
CA GLU A 696 9.78 2.05 21.32
C GLU A 696 8.59 1.29 21.93
N LYS A 697 7.64 0.83 21.08
CA LYS A 697 6.47 0.04 21.49
C LYS A 697 6.77 -1.47 21.55
N ILE A 698 7.92 -1.92 21.04
CA ILE A 698 8.34 -3.32 21.07
C ILE A 698 8.97 -3.66 22.43
N TYR A 699 8.24 -4.43 23.23
CA TYR A 699 8.67 -5.05 24.50
C TYR A 699 8.67 -6.58 24.37
N GLY A 700 8.96 -7.29 25.47
CA GLY A 700 9.10 -8.75 25.50
C GLY A 700 8.07 -9.53 24.68
N GLY A 701 6.76 -9.24 24.84
CA GLY A 701 5.72 -9.98 24.10
C GLY A 701 5.80 -9.85 22.57
N ILE A 702 6.03 -8.63 22.05
CA ILE A 702 6.19 -8.43 20.60
C ILE A 702 7.53 -8.98 20.12
N THR A 703 8.60 -8.87 20.91
CA THR A 703 9.89 -9.50 20.59
C THR A 703 9.74 -11.00 20.42
N THR A 704 9.07 -11.69 21.35
CA THR A 704 8.79 -13.13 21.26
C THR A 704 7.98 -13.45 20.02
N ALA A 705 6.93 -12.67 19.72
CA ALA A 705 6.13 -12.86 18.52
C ALA A 705 6.96 -12.74 17.23
N LEU A 706 7.83 -11.73 17.12
CA LEU A 706 8.72 -11.56 15.97
C LEU A 706 9.72 -12.71 15.83
N THR A 707 10.25 -13.24 16.94
CA THR A 707 11.11 -14.43 16.92
C THR A 707 10.35 -15.65 16.39
N VAL A 708 9.13 -15.90 16.88
CA VAL A 708 8.28 -17.01 16.42
C VAL A 708 7.96 -16.86 14.92
N ILE A 709 7.55 -15.67 14.49
CA ILE A 709 7.26 -15.38 13.07
C ILE A 709 8.48 -15.68 12.21
N ARG A 710 9.66 -15.22 12.61
CA ARG A 710 10.91 -15.49 11.90
C ARG A 710 11.19 -16.99 11.82
N GLN A 711 11.14 -17.70 12.94
CA GLN A 711 11.45 -19.12 12.99
C GLN A 711 10.51 -19.93 12.10
N ILE A 712 9.20 -19.63 12.10
CA ILE A 712 8.23 -20.27 11.19
C ILE A 712 8.53 -19.92 9.73
N ALA A 713 8.76 -18.63 9.43
CA ALA A 713 9.05 -18.19 8.07
C ALA A 713 10.35 -18.79 7.50
N ASP A 714 11.34 -19.07 8.35
CA ASP A 714 12.60 -19.71 7.95
C ASP A 714 12.41 -21.21 7.62
N GLN A 715 11.33 -21.86 8.08
CA GLN A 715 11.00 -23.25 7.71
C GLN A 715 10.23 -23.38 6.37
N MET A 716 9.65 -22.29 5.85
CA MET A 716 8.70 -22.33 4.72
C MET A 716 9.33 -22.25 3.32
N GLY A 717 10.66 -22.13 3.23
CA GLY A 717 11.40 -22.06 1.97
C GLY A 717 11.27 -20.73 1.19
N ASP A 718 12.05 -20.60 0.11
CA ASP A 718 12.13 -19.38 -0.71
C ASP A 718 10.94 -19.17 -1.68
N ASP A 719 10.10 -20.19 -1.83
CA ASP A 719 8.86 -20.14 -2.60
C ASP A 719 7.66 -19.60 -1.80
N THR A 720 7.87 -19.28 -0.52
CA THR A 720 6.89 -18.63 0.35
C THR A 720 7.24 -17.16 0.57
N ASP A 721 6.38 -16.27 0.08
CA ASP A 721 6.47 -14.84 0.32
C ASP A 721 6.10 -14.50 1.78
N LEU A 722 6.61 -13.41 2.34
CA LEU A 722 6.26 -12.93 3.68
C LEU A 722 5.69 -11.51 3.60
N ARG A 723 4.45 -11.35 4.05
CA ARG A 723 3.81 -10.04 4.18
C ARG A 723 3.56 -9.72 5.65
N VAL A 724 3.99 -8.54 6.09
CA VAL A 724 3.67 -8.02 7.42
C VAL A 724 2.56 -6.98 7.29
N LEU A 725 1.42 -7.23 7.92
CA LEU A 725 0.28 -6.32 7.98
C LEU A 725 0.32 -5.54 9.29
N ILE A 726 0.38 -4.21 9.23
CA ILE A 726 0.40 -3.31 10.39
C ILE A 726 -0.98 -2.70 10.60
N THR A 727 -1.62 -3.02 11.73
CA THR A 727 -3.04 -2.68 11.94
C THR A 727 -3.29 -1.41 12.76
N SER A 728 -2.32 -0.90 13.52
CA SER A 728 -2.55 0.18 14.49
C SER A 728 -1.68 1.42 14.32
N ASP A 729 -0.49 1.32 13.70
CA ASP A 729 0.44 2.45 13.51
C ASP A 729 0.76 2.71 12.03
N SER A 730 1.36 3.87 11.73
CA SER A 730 1.92 4.17 10.41
C SER A 730 3.17 3.34 10.13
N VAL A 731 3.40 3.08 8.84
CA VAL A 731 4.65 2.50 8.35
C VAL A 731 5.60 3.65 8.04
N ASP A 732 6.80 3.61 8.62
CA ASP A 732 7.87 4.58 8.40
C ASP A 732 9.21 3.86 8.15
N PRO A 733 10.17 4.49 7.44
CA PRO A 733 11.43 3.83 7.07
C PRO A 733 12.28 3.37 8.27
N PRO A 734 12.46 4.16 9.36
CA PRO A 734 13.16 3.71 10.56
C PRO A 734 12.57 2.42 11.16
N SER A 735 11.24 2.35 11.26
CA SER A 735 10.55 1.15 11.75
C SER A 735 10.73 -0.04 10.82
N VAL A 736 10.66 0.16 9.49
CA VAL A 736 10.90 -0.90 8.48
C VAL A 736 12.30 -1.47 8.63
N GLN A 737 13.31 -0.62 8.83
CA GLN A 737 14.68 -1.06 9.06
C GLN A 737 14.81 -1.87 10.35
N ALA A 738 14.22 -1.39 11.45
CA ALA A 738 14.25 -2.10 12.72
C ALA A 738 13.54 -3.46 12.65
N LEU A 739 12.44 -3.56 11.89
CA LEU A 739 11.74 -4.82 11.65
C LEU A 739 12.56 -5.77 10.77
N THR A 740 13.18 -5.24 9.72
CA THR A 740 14.11 -5.98 8.83
C THR A 740 15.21 -6.67 9.64
N THR A 741 15.83 -5.97 10.58
CA THR A 741 16.88 -6.53 11.45
C THR A 741 16.34 -7.67 12.31
N ARG A 742 15.13 -7.53 12.88
CA ARG A 742 14.55 -8.54 13.79
C ARG A 742 14.13 -9.81 13.05
N LEU A 743 13.48 -9.66 11.90
CA LEU A 743 13.04 -10.78 11.07
C LEU A 743 14.17 -11.37 10.22
N GLY A 744 15.33 -10.71 10.13
CA GLY A 744 16.51 -11.20 9.43
C GLY A 744 16.40 -11.14 7.90
N ARG A 745 15.47 -10.36 7.37
CA ARG A 745 15.19 -10.23 5.94
C ARG A 745 14.66 -8.82 5.62
N PRO A 746 15.09 -8.16 4.52
CA PRO A 746 14.63 -6.83 4.14
C PRO A 746 13.23 -6.85 3.57
N PHE A 747 12.51 -5.76 3.79
CA PHE A 747 11.14 -5.55 3.35
C PHE A 747 11.02 -4.35 2.43
N VAL A 748 10.06 -4.43 1.51
CA VAL A 748 9.60 -3.29 0.70
C VAL A 748 8.22 -2.87 1.21
N GLN A 749 8.01 -1.57 1.34
CA GLN A 749 6.68 -1.04 1.65
C GLN A 749 5.78 -1.11 0.41
N ALA A 750 4.57 -1.64 0.57
CA ALA A 750 3.59 -1.80 -0.49
C ALA A 750 2.20 -1.30 -0.06
N ASN A 751 1.33 -0.98 -1.02
CA ASN A 751 -0.06 -0.67 -0.74
C ASN A 751 -0.86 -1.94 -0.43
N PRO A 752 -2.01 -1.84 0.27
CA PRO A 752 -2.87 -2.99 0.59
C PRO A 752 -3.21 -3.89 -0.60
N HIS A 753 -3.52 -3.30 -1.75
CA HIS A 753 -3.96 -4.02 -2.95
C HIS A 753 -2.81 -4.46 -3.87
N ASP A 754 -1.55 -4.09 -3.56
CA ASP A 754 -0.41 -4.60 -4.31
C ASP A 754 -0.21 -6.10 -4.01
N ASP A 755 0.04 -6.90 -5.04
CA ASP A 755 0.40 -8.32 -4.89
C ASP A 755 1.86 -8.55 -5.25
N VAL A 756 2.71 -8.43 -4.24
CA VAL A 756 4.17 -8.36 -4.40
C VAL A 756 4.81 -9.68 -3.99
N ALA A 757 5.76 -10.16 -4.78
CA ALA A 757 6.58 -11.32 -4.44
C ALA A 757 7.67 -10.95 -3.42
N GLY A 758 8.13 -11.93 -2.63
CA GLY A 758 9.17 -11.73 -1.62
C GLY A 758 8.64 -11.17 -0.30
N CYS A 759 9.32 -10.18 0.26
CA CYS A 759 9.04 -9.64 1.59
C CYS A 759 8.44 -8.23 1.51
N SER A 760 7.20 -8.06 2.00
CA SER A 760 6.49 -6.78 1.98
C SER A 760 5.95 -6.36 3.34
N ILE A 761 5.86 -5.04 3.57
CA ILE A 761 5.18 -4.44 4.72
C ILE A 761 4.04 -3.58 4.19
N VAL A 762 2.86 -3.73 4.78
CA VAL A 762 1.64 -3.03 4.39
C VAL A 762 1.00 -2.40 5.62
N GLY A 763 0.82 -1.08 5.57
CA GLY A 763 0.05 -0.35 6.56
C GLY A 763 -1.44 -0.43 6.26
N VAL A 764 -2.22 -1.06 7.13
CA VAL A 764 -3.68 -1.20 6.96
C VAL A 764 -4.41 -0.02 7.63
N ALA A 765 -3.89 0.47 8.76
CA ALA A 765 -4.53 1.49 9.60
C ALA A 765 -4.84 2.81 8.88
N HIS A 766 -3.97 3.24 7.98
CA HIS A 766 -4.09 4.53 7.27
C HIS A 766 -4.59 4.37 5.83
N SER A 767 -4.76 3.13 5.38
CA SER A 767 -5.15 2.78 4.01
C SER A 767 -6.44 1.98 3.97
N GLN A 768 -7.32 2.21 4.95
CA GLN A 768 -8.57 1.45 5.15
C GLN A 768 -9.56 1.56 3.97
N HIS A 769 -9.35 2.53 3.08
CA HIS A 769 -10.13 2.70 1.85
C HIS A 769 -9.67 1.79 0.70
N LEU A 770 -8.47 1.18 0.82
CA LEU A 770 -7.93 0.25 -0.17
C LEU A 770 -8.16 -1.19 0.29
N PRO A 771 -8.60 -2.09 -0.60
CA PRO A 771 -8.73 -3.50 -0.26
C PRO A 771 -7.35 -4.16 -0.08
N ILE A 772 -7.29 -5.19 0.77
CA ILE A 772 -6.10 -6.03 0.92
C ILE A 772 -6.08 -7.10 -0.18
N SER A 773 -4.94 -7.27 -0.85
CA SER A 773 -4.74 -8.35 -1.82
C SER A 773 -4.79 -9.72 -1.12
N LEU A 774 -5.60 -10.64 -1.64
CA LEU A 774 -5.89 -11.95 -1.04
C LEU A 774 -5.59 -13.09 -2.03
N ARG A 775 -4.74 -14.02 -1.63
CA ARG A 775 -4.39 -15.23 -2.42
C ARG A 775 -5.14 -16.44 -1.90
N ALA A 776 -5.41 -17.41 -2.76
CA ALA A 776 -5.91 -18.73 -2.34
C ALA A 776 -4.93 -19.47 -1.39
N SER A 777 -3.64 -19.12 -1.48
CA SER A 777 -2.51 -19.71 -0.75
C SER A 777 -1.99 -18.87 0.42
N ASP A 778 -2.74 -17.85 0.84
CA ASP A 778 -2.40 -17.06 2.03
C ASP A 778 -2.53 -17.91 3.30
N MET A 779 -1.52 -17.80 4.17
CA MET A 779 -1.48 -18.34 5.53
C MET A 779 -1.33 -17.18 6.51
N TYR A 780 -1.76 -17.35 7.76
CA TYR A 780 -1.84 -16.24 8.72
C TYR A 780 -1.15 -16.55 10.06
N ILE A 781 -0.43 -15.56 10.58
CA ILE A 781 0.06 -15.50 11.95
C ILE A 781 -0.51 -14.24 12.61
N ALA A 782 -1.27 -14.40 13.69
CA ALA A 782 -1.81 -13.31 14.49
C ALA A 782 -1.10 -13.20 15.85
N THR A 783 -1.25 -12.04 16.50
CA THR A 783 -0.53 -11.68 17.73
C THR A 783 -1.43 -11.08 18.80
N ALA A 784 -2.02 -9.91 18.55
CA ALA A 784 -3.03 -9.32 19.43
C ALA A 784 -4.44 -9.82 19.05
N TRP A 785 -5.40 -9.70 19.96
CA TRP A 785 -6.77 -10.19 19.70
C TRP A 785 -7.42 -9.52 18.48
N TRP A 786 -7.19 -8.22 18.25
CA TRP A 786 -7.72 -7.55 17.06
C TRP A 786 -6.99 -7.95 15.77
N THR A 787 -5.72 -8.39 15.85
CA THR A 787 -5.02 -8.93 14.69
C THR A 787 -5.47 -10.35 14.37
N ALA A 788 -5.88 -11.12 15.39
CA ALA A 788 -6.54 -12.41 15.22
C ALA A 788 -7.95 -12.26 14.63
N ASP A 789 -8.72 -11.27 15.08
CA ASP A 789 -10.02 -10.91 14.47
C ASP A 789 -9.86 -10.65 12.95
N LEU A 790 -8.93 -9.77 12.56
CA LEU A 790 -8.65 -9.51 11.15
C LEU A 790 -8.22 -10.79 10.42
N GLY A 791 -7.33 -11.59 11.02
CA GLY A 791 -6.88 -12.86 10.45
C GLY A 791 -8.04 -13.83 10.19
N PHE A 792 -8.97 -13.99 11.13
CA PHE A 792 -10.15 -14.83 10.96
C PHE A 792 -11.11 -14.30 9.89
N ARG A 793 -11.33 -12.99 9.82
CA ARG A 793 -12.14 -12.39 8.74
C ARG A 793 -11.52 -12.64 7.36
N LEU A 794 -10.20 -12.47 7.23
CA LEU A 794 -9.49 -12.78 5.98
C LEU A 794 -9.59 -14.28 5.62
N LEU A 795 -9.51 -15.15 6.62
CA LEU A 795 -9.67 -16.60 6.46
C LEU A 795 -11.09 -16.95 5.96
N ASP A 796 -12.12 -16.31 6.51
CA ASP A 796 -13.51 -16.50 6.10
C ASP A 796 -13.76 -15.98 4.66
N GLU A 797 -13.19 -14.83 4.29
CA GLU A 797 -13.19 -14.32 2.91
C GLU A 797 -12.47 -15.28 1.95
N GLN A 798 -11.32 -15.83 2.37
CA GLN A 798 -10.55 -16.78 1.56
C GLN A 798 -11.34 -18.07 1.31
N ARG A 799 -12.05 -18.58 2.32
CA ARG A 799 -12.99 -19.71 2.21
C ARG A 799 -14.12 -19.40 1.23
N SER A 800 -14.72 -18.22 1.35
CA SER A 800 -15.83 -17.77 0.50
C SER A 800 -15.42 -17.66 -0.98
N ILE A 801 -14.25 -17.07 -1.24
CA ILE A 801 -13.79 -16.76 -2.59
C ILE A 801 -13.14 -17.96 -3.27
N PHE A 802 -12.33 -18.73 -2.54
CA PHE A 802 -11.48 -19.77 -3.12
C PHE A 802 -11.88 -21.19 -2.70
N SER A 803 -12.88 -21.35 -1.83
CA SER A 803 -13.24 -22.66 -1.24
C SER A 803 -12.07 -23.36 -0.54
N SER A 804 -11.06 -22.61 -0.07
CA SER A 804 -9.92 -23.14 0.67
C SER A 804 -10.31 -23.46 2.13
N ASN A 805 -9.44 -24.14 2.88
CA ASN A 805 -9.66 -24.37 4.32
C ASN A 805 -8.38 -24.12 5.15
N PRO A 806 -8.00 -22.85 5.32
CA PRO A 806 -6.77 -22.47 6.00
C PRO A 806 -6.89 -22.65 7.53
N LEU A 807 -5.73 -22.69 8.20
CA LEU A 807 -5.62 -22.52 9.65
C LEU A 807 -4.78 -21.27 9.94
N MET A 808 -5.03 -20.63 11.08
CA MET A 808 -4.25 -19.49 11.55
C MET A 808 -3.36 -19.88 12.73
N ALA A 809 -2.08 -19.54 12.67
CA ALA A 809 -1.23 -19.57 13.86
C ALA A 809 -1.53 -18.34 14.71
N TYR A 810 -1.94 -18.54 15.96
CA TYR A 810 -2.25 -17.45 16.87
C TYR A 810 -1.27 -17.45 18.05
N ILE A 811 -0.39 -16.45 18.07
CA ILE A 811 0.60 -16.27 19.14
C ILE A 811 -0.06 -15.56 20.32
N ILE A 812 -0.57 -16.34 21.27
CA ILE A 812 -1.29 -15.84 22.45
C ILE A 812 -0.28 -15.43 23.52
N GLN A 813 -0.09 -14.11 23.69
CA GLN A 813 0.90 -13.53 24.60
C GLN A 813 0.40 -13.40 26.04
N ASP A 814 -0.91 -13.28 26.22
CA ASP A 814 -1.57 -13.14 27.51
C ASP A 814 -3.05 -13.54 27.36
N PHE A 815 -3.80 -13.55 28.47
CA PHE A 815 -5.25 -13.58 28.43
C PHE A 815 -5.79 -12.16 28.17
N GLU A 816 -5.82 -11.76 26.91
CA GLU A 816 -6.13 -10.39 26.46
C GLU A 816 -7.51 -9.85 26.86
N PRO A 817 -8.58 -10.67 27.04
CA PRO A 817 -9.83 -10.17 27.62
C PRO A 817 -9.60 -9.49 28.98
N GLY A 818 -8.64 -9.97 29.76
CA GLY A 818 -8.26 -9.39 31.06
C GLY A 818 -7.65 -7.98 30.98
N PHE A 819 -7.37 -7.44 29.79
CA PHE A 819 -6.94 -6.05 29.63
C PHE A 819 -8.10 -5.05 29.79
N TYR A 820 -9.34 -5.54 29.75
CA TYR A 820 -10.54 -4.74 29.76
C TYR A 820 -11.47 -5.17 30.91
N ASN A 821 -12.25 -4.21 31.42
CA ASN A 821 -13.45 -4.55 32.19
C ASN A 821 -14.46 -5.28 31.28
N TRP A 822 -15.47 -5.94 31.84
CA TRP A 822 -16.55 -6.52 31.03
C TRP A 822 -17.19 -5.46 30.12
N SER A 823 -16.94 -5.60 28.83
CA SER A 823 -17.24 -4.61 27.79
C SER A 823 -17.23 -5.28 26.40
N ASN A 824 -17.44 -4.49 25.34
CA ASN A 824 -17.26 -4.95 23.96
C ASN A 824 -15.87 -5.52 23.72
N HIS A 825 -14.80 -4.81 24.12
CA HIS A 825 -13.41 -5.29 23.99
C HIS A 825 -13.18 -6.62 24.70
N TYR A 826 -13.71 -6.79 25.91
CA TYR A 826 -13.61 -8.08 26.63
C TYR A 826 -14.24 -9.22 25.82
N ALA A 827 -15.50 -9.02 25.39
CA ALA A 827 -16.27 -10.04 24.70
C ALA A 827 -15.66 -10.40 23.33
N LEU A 828 -15.21 -9.40 22.57
CA LEU A 828 -14.58 -9.59 21.26
C LEU A 828 -13.21 -10.25 21.39
N ALA A 829 -12.39 -9.84 22.36
CA ALA A 829 -11.11 -10.51 22.62
C ALA A 829 -11.32 -11.99 22.97
N GLU A 830 -12.32 -12.31 23.81
CA GLU A 830 -12.61 -13.70 24.18
C GLU A 830 -13.16 -14.51 22.99
N ALA A 831 -13.95 -13.87 22.12
CA ALA A 831 -14.48 -14.51 20.91
C ALA A 831 -13.38 -15.07 20.00
N THR A 832 -12.21 -14.44 19.94
CA THR A 832 -11.07 -14.94 19.17
C THR A 832 -10.58 -16.31 19.65
N TYR A 833 -10.63 -16.59 20.96
CA TYR A 833 -10.26 -17.90 21.52
C TYR A 833 -11.32 -18.98 21.29
N ARG A 834 -12.55 -18.58 20.91
CA ARG A 834 -13.64 -19.50 20.59
C ARG A 834 -13.61 -20.00 19.15
N ARG A 835 -12.75 -19.44 18.28
CA ARG A 835 -12.44 -19.93 16.92
C ARG A 835 -11.47 -21.12 16.96
N ALA A 836 -11.71 -22.06 17.86
CA ALA A 836 -10.70 -23.02 18.29
C ALA A 836 -10.29 -24.01 17.17
N ASP A 837 -11.24 -24.43 16.33
CA ASP A 837 -11.01 -25.34 15.20
C ASP A 837 -10.17 -24.73 14.07
N ASP A 838 -10.13 -23.40 14.00
CA ASP A 838 -9.36 -22.63 13.01
C ASP A 838 -7.95 -22.25 13.50
N THR A 839 -7.61 -22.58 14.75
CA THR A 839 -6.49 -21.99 15.47
C THR A 839 -5.38 -22.99 15.80
N LEU A 840 -4.15 -22.68 15.36
CA LEU A 840 -2.91 -23.26 15.87
C LEU A 840 -2.36 -22.34 16.97
N ALA A 841 -2.65 -22.64 18.23
CA ALA A 841 -2.28 -21.77 19.35
C ALA A 841 -0.80 -21.92 19.73
N ILE A 842 -0.08 -20.81 19.76
CA ILE A 842 1.30 -20.71 20.26
C ILE A 842 1.27 -19.82 21.50
N ILE A 843 1.31 -20.43 22.67
CA ILE A 843 0.97 -19.76 23.93
C ILE A 843 2.26 -19.37 24.67
N ASN A 844 2.43 -18.10 25.00
CA ASN A 844 3.64 -17.63 25.68
C ASN A 844 3.62 -18.00 27.16
N SER A 845 4.66 -18.67 27.66
CA SER A 845 4.88 -19.20 29.01
C SER A 845 4.11 -20.45 29.39
N GLU A 846 4.70 -21.25 30.28
CA GLU A 846 4.08 -22.45 30.82
C GLU A 846 2.82 -22.15 31.66
N GLU A 847 2.81 -21.06 32.43
CA GLU A 847 1.66 -20.68 33.28
C GLU A 847 0.44 -20.29 32.45
N LEU A 848 0.63 -19.46 31.42
CA LEU A 848 -0.45 -19.11 30.51
C LEU A 848 -0.91 -20.34 29.72
N ALA A 849 0.01 -21.19 29.27
CA ALA A 849 -0.34 -22.43 28.58
C ALA A 849 -1.23 -23.34 29.44
N GLY A 850 -0.90 -23.51 30.73
CA GLY A 850 -1.75 -24.23 31.68
C GLY A 850 -3.12 -23.58 31.87
N TYR A 851 -3.15 -22.26 32.04
CA TYR A 851 -4.39 -21.47 32.19
C TYR A 851 -5.32 -21.60 30.98
N MET A 852 -4.76 -21.48 29.77
CA MET A 852 -5.49 -21.54 28.50
C MET A 852 -5.97 -22.95 28.19
N LYS A 853 -5.12 -23.98 28.39
CA LYS A 853 -5.49 -25.39 28.18
C LYS A 853 -6.69 -25.82 29.03
N ALA A 854 -6.83 -25.27 30.23
CA ALA A 854 -7.95 -25.57 31.12
C ALA A 854 -9.30 -25.02 30.60
N ARG A 855 -9.28 -24.04 29.68
CA ARG A 855 -10.45 -23.28 29.23
C ARG A 855 -10.80 -23.49 27.76
N TYR A 856 -9.79 -23.62 26.92
CA TYR A 856 -9.93 -23.67 25.46
C TYR A 856 -9.26 -24.93 24.91
N ARG A 857 -9.82 -25.45 23.81
CA ARG A 857 -9.30 -26.63 23.10
C ARG A 857 -9.12 -26.28 21.63
N PHE A 858 -7.92 -25.81 21.29
CA PHE A 858 -7.57 -25.40 19.94
C PHE A 858 -7.30 -26.61 19.03
N HIS A 859 -7.30 -26.40 17.71
CA HIS A 859 -6.96 -27.41 16.70
C HIS A 859 -5.62 -28.08 17.01
N ALA A 860 -4.62 -27.24 17.32
CA ALA A 860 -3.36 -27.64 17.92
C ALA A 860 -2.90 -26.55 18.88
N GLN A 861 -2.13 -26.92 19.89
CA GLN A 861 -1.60 -25.98 20.87
C GLN A 861 -0.19 -26.39 21.32
N GLN A 862 0.70 -25.42 21.32
CA GLN A 862 2.07 -25.52 21.80
C GLN A 862 2.39 -24.29 22.64
N TYR A 863 3.46 -24.34 23.43
CA TYR A 863 3.88 -23.21 24.24
C TYR A 863 5.31 -22.77 23.95
N VAL A 864 5.58 -21.48 24.18
CA VAL A 864 6.93 -20.92 24.19
C VAL A 864 7.36 -20.81 25.65
N GLY A 865 8.35 -21.59 26.07
CA GLY A 865 8.90 -21.54 27.43
C GLY A 865 9.65 -20.25 27.72
N TYR A 866 9.88 -19.96 29.00
CA TYR A 866 10.77 -18.87 29.38
C TYR A 866 12.23 -19.22 29.10
N GLU A 867 12.91 -18.35 28.35
CA GLU A 867 14.36 -18.34 28.22
C GLU A 867 14.91 -16.97 28.63
N LEU A 868 15.99 -16.97 29.40
CA LEU A 868 16.68 -15.74 29.77
C LEU A 868 17.37 -15.16 28.53
N HIS A 869 17.20 -13.84 28.30
CA HIS A 869 17.80 -13.17 27.15
C HIS A 869 19.32 -13.47 27.06
N PRO A 870 19.87 -13.94 25.92
CA PRO A 870 21.24 -14.44 25.86
C PRO A 870 22.30 -13.42 26.31
N VAL A 871 22.15 -12.16 25.88
CA VAL A 871 23.05 -11.08 26.31
C VAL A 871 22.93 -10.84 27.81
N LEU A 872 21.71 -10.86 28.35
CA LEU A 872 21.51 -10.66 29.78
C LEU A 872 22.12 -11.80 30.59
N ASN A 873 21.92 -13.05 30.16
CA ASN A 873 22.53 -14.23 30.76
C ASN A 873 24.06 -14.14 30.81
N SER A 874 24.68 -13.55 29.78
CA SER A 874 26.13 -13.35 29.75
C SER A 874 26.65 -12.22 30.64
N LEU A 875 25.78 -11.27 31.04
CA LEU A 875 26.14 -10.07 31.79
C LEU A 875 25.79 -10.16 33.28
N ILE A 876 24.81 -11.00 33.66
CA ILE A 876 24.52 -11.24 35.08
C ILE A 876 25.63 -12.07 35.72
N ALA A 877 26.04 -11.69 36.92
CA ALA A 877 27.17 -12.32 37.61
C ALA A 877 26.92 -12.40 39.12
N PRO A 878 27.61 -13.31 39.84
CA PRO A 878 27.55 -13.33 41.30
C PRO A 878 28.18 -12.07 41.90
N THR A 879 27.36 -11.23 42.54
CA THR A 879 27.76 -9.93 43.09
C THR A 879 27.29 -9.76 44.52
N ARG A 880 27.97 -8.93 45.33
CA ARG A 880 27.41 -8.52 46.62
C ARG A 880 26.31 -7.48 46.37
N PRO A 881 25.12 -7.64 46.96
CA PRO A 881 24.01 -6.73 46.70
C PRO A 881 24.21 -5.38 47.42
N ASP A 882 23.87 -4.30 46.72
CA ASP A 882 23.69 -2.97 47.31
C ASP A 882 22.33 -2.91 48.02
N LYS A 883 22.10 -1.88 48.85
CA LYS A 883 20.75 -1.51 49.31
C LYS A 883 19.95 -0.85 48.20
N LEU A 884 19.75 -1.58 47.11
CA LEU A 884 19.03 -1.14 45.92
C LEU A 884 17.80 -2.05 45.71
N ILE A 885 16.64 -1.44 45.57
CA ILE A 885 15.37 -2.08 45.21
C ILE A 885 15.05 -1.71 43.77
N LEU A 886 14.94 -2.72 42.91
CA LEU A 886 14.57 -2.54 41.51
C LEU A 886 13.08 -2.84 41.32
N ALA A 887 12.28 -1.80 41.10
CA ALA A 887 10.85 -1.90 40.87
C ALA A 887 10.53 -1.84 39.38
N TYR A 888 9.72 -2.77 38.87
CA TYR A 888 9.19 -2.71 37.52
C TYR A 888 7.94 -1.84 37.49
N GLY A 889 8.09 -0.60 37.04
CA GLY A 889 7.06 0.44 37.09
C GLY A 889 6.61 0.87 35.71
N ARG A 890 5.39 0.49 35.35
CA ARG A 890 4.78 0.84 34.06
C ARG A 890 3.39 1.43 34.25
N PRO A 891 3.28 2.75 34.42
CA PRO A 891 2.00 3.34 34.76
C PRO A 891 0.95 3.28 33.65
N THR A 892 1.33 3.09 32.39
CA THR A 892 0.37 2.87 31.30
C THR A 892 -0.07 1.41 31.16
N VAL A 893 0.52 0.49 31.93
CA VAL A 893 0.20 -0.94 31.89
C VAL A 893 -0.49 -1.35 33.19
N ASN A 894 -1.82 -1.29 33.19
CA ASN A 894 -2.67 -1.52 34.38
C ASN A 894 -2.36 -2.84 35.11
N ARG A 895 -2.03 -3.91 34.37
CA ARG A 895 -1.69 -5.22 34.96
C ARG A 895 -0.39 -5.22 35.79
N ASN A 896 0.45 -4.19 35.68
CA ASN A 896 1.63 -4.01 36.53
C ASN A 896 1.34 -3.28 37.85
N CYS A 897 0.10 -2.79 38.06
CA CYS A 897 -0.38 -2.23 39.32
C CYS A 897 0.56 -1.16 39.93
N PHE A 898 0.97 -0.18 39.11
CA PHE A 898 1.93 0.86 39.51
C PHE A 898 1.53 1.61 40.79
N GLU A 899 0.25 1.98 40.93
CA GLU A 899 -0.26 2.73 42.08
C GLU A 899 -0.20 1.91 43.37
N LEU A 900 -0.52 0.61 43.29
CA LEU A 900 -0.40 -0.32 44.41
C LEU A 900 1.07 -0.49 44.80
N LEU A 901 1.96 -0.59 43.80
CA LEU A 901 3.40 -0.70 43.99
C LEU A 901 3.95 0.51 44.75
N CYS A 902 3.60 1.73 44.33
CA CYS A 902 4.00 2.97 45.01
C CYS A 902 3.47 3.04 46.44
N GLU A 903 2.19 2.74 46.66
CA GLU A 903 1.60 2.81 48.00
C GLU A 903 2.19 1.75 48.96
N GLY A 904 2.48 0.55 48.46
CA GLY A 904 3.11 -0.48 49.27
C GLY A 904 4.56 -0.13 49.65
N LEU A 905 5.31 0.49 48.75
CA LEU A 905 6.64 1.04 49.06
C LEU A 905 6.57 2.16 50.09
N ARG A 906 5.58 3.06 49.99
CA ARG A 906 5.36 4.14 50.96
C ARG A 906 5.07 3.59 52.35
N ILE A 907 4.19 2.57 52.45
CA ILE A 907 3.89 1.88 53.70
C ILE A 907 5.13 1.20 54.27
N TRP A 908 5.89 0.47 53.44
CA TRP A 908 7.13 -0.18 53.85
C TRP A 908 8.14 0.83 54.39
N GLN A 909 8.40 1.94 53.70
CA GLN A 909 9.26 3.01 54.19
C GLN A 909 8.76 3.57 55.53
N GLY A 910 7.45 3.79 55.66
CA GLY A 910 6.81 4.30 56.88
C GLY A 910 6.96 3.39 58.12
N ARG A 911 7.13 2.07 57.95
CA ARG A 911 7.28 1.12 59.07
C ARG A 911 8.61 1.27 59.80
N ASN A 912 9.69 1.58 59.09
CA ASN A 912 11.00 1.84 59.67
C ASN A 912 11.73 2.96 58.91
N PRO A 913 11.32 4.23 59.08
CA PRO A 913 11.76 5.33 58.22
C PRO A 913 13.27 5.53 58.19
N ARG A 914 13.98 5.29 59.30
CA ARG A 914 15.45 5.47 59.37
C ARG A 914 16.22 4.35 58.70
N ALA A 915 15.75 3.11 58.80
CA ALA A 915 16.43 1.97 58.18
C ALA A 915 16.09 1.89 56.69
N ASN A 916 14.83 2.12 56.34
CA ASN A 916 14.30 1.96 54.99
C ASN A 916 14.66 3.13 54.07
N SER A 917 14.92 4.33 54.61
CA SER A 917 15.48 5.44 53.84
C SER A 917 16.91 5.20 53.35
N GLN A 918 17.59 4.15 53.80
CA GLN A 918 18.93 3.79 53.31
C GLN A 918 18.89 2.99 52.00
N TYR A 919 17.71 2.65 51.50
CA TYR A 919 17.54 1.92 50.25
C TYR A 919 17.26 2.88 49.11
N ASP A 920 18.02 2.74 48.02
CA ASP A 920 17.69 3.37 46.74
C ASP A 920 16.56 2.58 46.07
N ILE A 921 15.56 3.28 45.53
CA ILE A 921 14.47 2.67 44.79
C ILE A 921 14.53 3.14 43.34
N VAL A 922 14.72 2.19 42.42
CA VAL A 922 14.80 2.47 40.98
C VAL A 922 13.61 1.85 40.28
N PHE A 923 12.82 2.69 39.62
CA PHE A 923 11.71 2.27 38.78
C PHE A 923 12.19 2.14 37.33
N ALA A 924 12.07 0.93 36.78
CA ALA A 924 12.45 0.58 35.42
C ALA A 924 11.25 0.09 34.61
N GLY A 925 11.33 0.22 33.27
CA GLY A 925 10.39 -0.33 32.32
C GLY A 925 9.77 0.73 31.40
N GLU A 926 9.26 1.82 31.98
CA GLU A 926 8.59 2.91 31.28
C GLU A 926 8.98 4.25 31.90
N ALA A 927 9.21 5.27 31.07
CA ALA A 927 9.52 6.61 31.55
C ALA A 927 8.24 7.33 31.99
N PHE A 928 8.27 8.02 33.12
CA PHE A 928 7.14 8.78 33.64
C PHE A 928 7.62 9.93 34.53
N ASP A 929 6.72 10.88 34.81
CA ASP A 929 7.03 12.04 35.65
C ASP A 929 7.42 11.63 37.09
N SER A 930 8.59 12.10 37.53
CA SER A 930 9.11 11.96 38.89
C SER A 930 8.14 12.43 39.97
N GLY A 931 7.23 13.38 39.68
CA GLY A 931 6.17 13.81 40.60
C GLY A 931 5.27 12.68 41.08
N ARG A 932 5.13 11.60 40.29
CA ARG A 932 4.39 10.38 40.69
C ARG A 932 5.05 9.59 41.81
N LEU A 933 6.31 9.89 42.13
CA LEU A 933 7.08 9.29 43.21
C LEU A 933 7.23 10.21 44.43
N ALA A 934 6.54 11.36 44.47
CA ALA A 934 6.72 12.38 45.52
C ALA A 934 6.47 11.87 46.95
N GLY A 935 5.75 10.75 47.11
CA GLY A 935 5.53 10.11 48.41
C GLY A 935 6.61 9.11 48.84
N LEU A 936 7.68 8.93 48.04
CA LEU A 936 8.73 7.94 48.27
C LEU A 936 10.08 8.62 48.45
N GLU A 937 10.83 8.19 49.46
CA GLU A 937 12.21 8.64 49.69
C GLU A 937 13.19 7.87 48.80
N ASN A 938 14.20 8.54 48.25
CA ASN A 938 15.27 7.96 47.41
C ASN A 938 14.76 7.15 46.20
N ALA A 939 13.61 7.55 45.65
CA ALA A 939 13.00 6.92 44.48
C ALA A 939 13.23 7.71 43.19
N ARG A 940 13.55 7.02 42.09
CA ARG A 940 13.70 7.62 40.75
C ARG A 940 13.19 6.70 39.64
N SER A 941 12.73 7.29 38.53
CA SER A 941 12.42 6.57 37.29
C SER A 941 13.61 6.65 36.32
N VAL A 942 13.96 5.53 35.70
CA VAL A 942 15.02 5.45 34.68
C VAL A 942 14.47 5.08 33.29
N GLY A 943 13.16 4.87 33.17
CA GLY A 943 12.53 4.50 31.92
C GLY A 943 12.92 3.11 31.40
N LYS A 944 12.95 2.96 30.07
CA LYS A 944 13.39 1.74 29.38
C LYS A 944 14.91 1.78 29.23
N MET A 945 15.60 0.86 29.87
CA MET A 945 17.06 0.72 29.82
C MET A 945 17.51 -0.14 28.63
N THR A 946 18.77 0.00 28.25
CA THR A 946 19.47 -1.01 27.43
C THR A 946 19.62 -2.32 28.21
N ILE A 947 19.93 -3.42 27.51
CA ILE A 947 20.07 -4.72 28.18
C ILE A 947 21.30 -4.73 29.11
N GLU A 948 22.33 -3.96 28.76
CA GLU A 948 23.56 -3.77 29.52
C GLU A 948 23.31 -2.98 30.81
N GLU A 949 22.62 -1.84 30.70
CA GLU A 949 22.21 -1.03 31.86
C GLU A 949 21.30 -1.82 32.80
N TYR A 950 20.36 -2.60 32.24
CA TYR A 950 19.48 -3.45 33.03
C TYR A 950 20.25 -4.55 33.76
N ALA A 951 21.23 -5.19 33.10
CA ALA A 951 22.09 -6.19 33.72
C ALA A 951 22.91 -5.61 34.89
N GLU A 952 23.44 -4.39 34.74
CA GLU A 952 24.15 -3.70 35.82
C GLU A 952 23.24 -3.46 37.03
N MET A 953 22.03 -2.95 36.81
CA MET A 953 21.04 -2.74 37.87
C MET A 953 20.65 -4.05 38.55
N LEU A 954 20.42 -5.10 37.76
CA LEU A 954 20.13 -6.43 38.26
C LEU A 954 21.26 -6.95 39.14
N ASN A 955 22.52 -6.83 38.73
CA ASN A 955 23.67 -7.25 39.52
C ASN A 955 23.77 -6.48 40.85
N ARG A 956 23.37 -5.21 40.91
CA ARG A 956 23.44 -4.41 42.15
C ARG A 956 22.26 -4.59 43.08
N ALA A 957 21.07 -4.87 42.55
CA ALA A 957 19.84 -4.93 43.34
C ALA A 957 19.85 -6.07 44.39
N CYS A 958 19.45 -5.75 45.62
CA CYS A 958 19.19 -6.75 46.66
C CYS A 958 17.82 -7.42 46.50
N ALA A 959 16.83 -6.63 46.08
CA ALA A 959 15.46 -7.06 45.91
C ALA A 959 14.87 -6.47 44.63
N GLY A 960 13.98 -7.24 44.02
CA GLY A 960 13.16 -6.84 42.87
C GLY A 960 11.69 -6.80 43.25
N ILE A 961 10.91 -5.91 42.62
CA ILE A 961 9.45 -5.91 42.73
C ILE A 961 8.89 -5.88 41.31
N SER A 962 8.14 -6.90 40.93
CA SER A 962 7.44 -6.94 39.65
C SER A 962 6.10 -7.65 39.78
N LEU A 963 5.03 -6.88 39.62
CA LEU A 963 3.65 -7.36 39.70
C LEU A 963 3.09 -7.60 38.29
N MET A 964 2.26 -8.63 38.18
CA MET A 964 1.60 -9.04 36.95
C MET A 964 0.24 -9.65 37.29
N VAL A 965 -0.83 -8.87 37.17
CA VAL A 965 -2.22 -9.33 37.34
C VAL A 965 -2.68 -9.98 36.04
N SER A 966 -2.19 -11.19 35.83
CA SER A 966 -2.49 -12.05 34.68
C SER A 966 -1.94 -13.46 34.96
N PRO A 967 -2.43 -14.51 34.27
CA PRO A 967 -1.83 -15.84 34.33
C PRO A 967 -0.40 -15.89 33.80
N HIS A 968 0.01 -14.98 32.91
CA HIS A 968 1.37 -14.87 32.42
C HIS A 968 2.35 -14.46 33.55
N PRO A 969 3.57 -15.01 33.61
CA PRO A 969 4.54 -14.74 34.68
C PRO A 969 5.16 -13.33 34.59
N SER A 970 5.20 -12.76 33.39
CA SER A 970 6.05 -11.63 32.96
C SER A 970 7.54 -11.95 33.00
N TYR A 971 8.35 -11.28 32.17
CA TYR A 971 9.79 -11.51 32.10
C TYR A 971 10.59 -10.92 33.28
N PRO A 972 10.34 -9.67 33.73
CA PRO A 972 11.15 -9.05 34.79
C PRO A 972 11.25 -9.83 36.11
N PRO A 973 10.19 -10.47 36.66
CA PRO A 973 10.35 -11.21 37.91
C PRO A 973 11.26 -12.43 37.73
N LEU A 974 11.20 -13.10 36.57
CA LEU A 974 12.05 -14.24 36.25
C LEU A 974 13.51 -13.79 36.08
N GLU A 975 13.75 -12.68 35.40
CA GLU A 975 15.08 -12.07 35.21
C GLU A 975 15.70 -11.63 36.54
N MET A 976 14.92 -10.95 37.41
CA MET A 976 15.34 -10.56 38.75
C MET A 976 15.73 -11.76 39.62
N ALA A 977 14.92 -12.81 39.62
CA ALA A 977 15.23 -14.04 40.35
C ALA A 977 16.46 -14.76 39.79
N SER A 978 16.65 -14.71 38.47
CA SER A 978 17.81 -15.31 37.79
C SER A 978 19.12 -14.62 38.18
N ALA A 979 19.10 -13.29 38.32
CA ALA A 979 20.20 -12.49 38.84
C ALA A 979 20.39 -12.62 40.38
N GLY A 980 19.68 -13.53 41.03
CA GLY A 980 19.80 -13.82 42.46
C GLY A 980 19.11 -12.82 43.39
N CYS A 981 18.33 -11.87 42.87
CA CYS A 981 17.56 -10.94 43.70
C CYS A 981 16.43 -11.68 44.44
N MET A 982 16.08 -11.21 45.64
CA MET A 982 14.80 -11.61 46.24
C MET A 982 13.68 -10.85 45.54
N THR A 983 12.77 -11.55 44.88
CA THR A 983 11.80 -10.95 43.96
C THR A 983 10.39 -11.02 44.52
N VAL A 984 9.80 -9.86 44.80
CA VAL A 984 8.39 -9.72 45.17
C VAL A 984 7.54 -9.71 43.91
N THR A 985 6.54 -10.58 43.87
CA THR A 985 5.57 -10.71 42.77
C THR A 985 4.21 -11.14 43.31
N ASN A 986 3.26 -11.54 42.48
CA ASN A 986 1.93 -11.97 42.91
C ASN A 986 1.50 -13.32 42.35
N GLY A 987 0.64 -14.00 43.11
CA GLY A 987 -0.14 -15.11 42.63
C GLY A 987 -1.24 -14.62 41.69
N TYR A 988 -1.65 -15.50 40.79
CA TYR A 988 -2.85 -15.34 39.97
C TYR A 988 -3.44 -16.73 39.73
N GLU A 989 -4.64 -16.82 39.19
CA GLU A 989 -5.21 -18.10 38.81
C GLU A 989 -4.27 -18.86 37.85
N GLY A 990 -3.87 -20.08 38.22
CA GLY A 990 -2.93 -20.89 37.44
C GLY A 990 -1.46 -20.47 37.53
N LYS A 991 -1.12 -19.42 38.29
CA LYS A 991 0.24 -18.90 38.44
C LYS A 991 0.70 -18.83 39.90
N ASP A 992 1.79 -19.53 40.20
CA ASP A 992 2.58 -19.37 41.42
C ASP A 992 4.08 -19.53 41.11
N LEU A 993 4.81 -18.41 41.06
CA LEU A 993 6.23 -18.41 40.71
C LEU A 993 7.13 -19.01 41.78
N THR A 994 6.64 -19.22 43.01
CA THR A 994 7.43 -19.88 44.06
C THR A 994 7.77 -21.34 43.71
N ALA A 995 7.02 -21.95 42.79
CA ALA A 995 7.34 -23.26 42.22
C ALA A 995 8.62 -23.24 41.36
N ARG A 996 8.95 -22.09 40.77
CA ARG A 996 10.12 -21.94 39.88
C ARG A 996 11.41 -21.61 40.62
N SER A 997 11.34 -20.88 41.73
CA SER A 997 12.51 -20.48 42.51
C SER A 997 12.16 -20.11 43.96
N ASP A 998 13.07 -20.40 44.88
CA ASP A 998 13.00 -19.98 46.29
C ASP A 998 13.24 -18.47 46.48
N ARG A 999 13.66 -17.78 45.41
CA ARG A 999 13.85 -16.32 45.37
C ARG A 999 12.55 -15.53 45.29
N PHE A 1000 11.43 -16.16 45.01
CA PHE A 1000 10.15 -15.46 44.92
C PHE A 1000 9.47 -15.30 46.28
N VAL A 1001 8.90 -14.11 46.49
CA VAL A 1001 7.91 -13.83 47.53
C VAL A 1001 6.62 -13.42 46.83
N SER A 1002 5.65 -14.33 46.79
CA SER A 1002 4.41 -14.13 46.04
C SER A 1002 3.29 -13.62 46.94
N LEU A 1003 2.69 -12.48 46.57
CA LEU A 1003 1.51 -11.93 47.21
C LEU A 1003 0.31 -12.84 46.97
N ARG A 1004 -0.40 -13.21 48.05
CA ARG A 1004 -1.68 -13.91 47.98
C ARG A 1004 -2.89 -12.98 47.83
N ALA A 1005 -2.76 -11.75 48.32
CA ALA A 1005 -3.76 -10.71 48.19
C ALA A 1005 -3.10 -9.45 47.62
N MET A 1006 -3.69 -8.87 46.59
CA MET A 1006 -3.17 -7.66 45.93
C MET A 1006 -3.58 -6.41 46.71
N THR A 1007 -2.89 -6.15 47.83
CA THR A 1007 -3.05 -4.92 48.62
C THR A 1007 -1.70 -4.26 48.91
N PRO A 1008 -1.67 -2.93 49.11
CA PRO A 1008 -0.42 -2.25 49.46
C PRO A 1008 0.24 -2.78 50.74
N ILE A 1009 -0.56 -3.18 51.74
CA ILE A 1009 -0.06 -3.76 53.00
C ILE A 1009 0.62 -5.10 52.73
N ALA A 1010 -0.01 -5.97 51.93
CA ALA A 1010 0.57 -7.25 51.56
C ALA A 1010 1.88 -7.10 50.76
N LEU A 1011 1.99 -6.07 49.92
CA LEU A 1011 3.24 -5.73 49.24
C LEU A 1011 4.33 -5.33 50.23
N ALA A 1012 4.00 -4.46 51.20
CA ALA A 1012 4.95 -4.05 52.23
C ALA A 1012 5.45 -5.24 53.07
N ASP A 1013 4.54 -6.15 53.46
CA ASP A 1013 4.88 -7.40 54.18
C ASP A 1013 5.79 -8.31 53.35
N ALA A 1014 5.47 -8.46 52.06
CA ALA A 1014 6.26 -9.28 51.14
C ALA A 1014 7.66 -8.70 50.91
N LEU A 1015 7.78 -7.38 50.79
CA LEU A 1015 9.06 -6.69 50.66
C LEU A 1015 9.90 -6.80 51.93
N GLU A 1016 9.29 -6.65 53.11
CA GLU A 1016 9.96 -6.85 54.40
C GLU A 1016 10.47 -8.29 54.53
N THR A 1017 9.67 -9.26 54.10
CA THR A 1017 10.07 -10.68 54.02
C THR A 1017 11.23 -10.88 53.04
N ALA A 1018 11.15 -10.30 51.84
CA ALA A 1018 12.19 -10.41 50.81
C ALA A 1018 13.52 -9.85 51.31
N ILE A 1019 13.52 -8.65 51.89
CA ILE A 1019 14.72 -7.98 52.43
C ILE A 1019 15.30 -8.77 53.62
N SER A 1020 14.47 -9.35 54.49
CA SER A 1020 14.95 -10.17 55.61
C SER A 1020 15.72 -11.43 55.19
N ARG A 1021 15.54 -11.86 53.92
CA ARG A 1021 16.22 -13.02 53.33
C ARG A 1021 17.48 -12.65 52.54
N VAL A 1022 17.83 -11.36 52.45
CA VAL A 1022 19.05 -10.90 51.78
C VAL A 1022 20.24 -11.02 52.72
N ASP A 1023 21.29 -11.71 52.26
CA ASP A 1023 22.60 -11.69 52.90
C ASP A 1023 23.50 -10.65 52.21
N PHE A 1024 23.70 -9.51 52.88
CA PHE A 1024 24.55 -8.42 52.37
C PHE A 1024 26.06 -8.70 52.50
N ALA A 1025 26.47 -9.74 53.25
CA ALA A 1025 27.87 -10.11 53.40
C ALA A 1025 28.35 -11.07 52.30
N ALA A 1026 27.42 -11.84 51.70
CA ALA A 1026 27.69 -12.81 50.65
C ALA A 1026 27.37 -12.28 49.25
N ALA A 1027 28.04 -12.83 48.23
CA ALA A 1027 27.63 -12.62 46.86
C ALA A 1027 26.33 -13.40 46.59
N LYS A 1028 25.34 -12.78 45.96
CA LYS A 1028 24.13 -13.48 45.52
C LYS A 1028 24.48 -14.35 44.32
N PRO A 1029 24.19 -15.66 44.35
CA PRO A 1029 24.46 -16.53 43.22
C PRO A 1029 23.47 -16.27 42.09
N VAL A 1030 23.97 -16.27 40.84
CA VAL A 1030 23.12 -16.43 39.66
C VAL A 1030 22.44 -17.80 39.76
N ARG A 1031 21.13 -17.85 39.54
CA ARG A 1031 20.33 -19.08 39.65
C ARG A 1031 19.50 -19.28 38.40
N GLU A 1032 19.42 -20.52 37.96
CA GLU A 1032 18.47 -20.88 36.93
C GLU A 1032 17.06 -20.99 37.53
N VAL A 1033 16.09 -20.36 36.87
CA VAL A 1033 14.67 -20.45 37.22
C VAL A 1033 14.14 -21.74 36.62
N ARG A 1034 13.49 -22.58 37.43
CA ARG A 1034 13.03 -23.90 36.97
C ARG A 1034 11.91 -23.79 35.95
N GLU A 1035 11.91 -24.70 34.98
CA GLU A 1035 10.76 -24.99 34.14
C GLU A 1035 9.61 -25.58 34.95
N LEU A 1036 8.37 -25.34 34.49
CA LEU A 1036 7.18 -25.94 35.09
C LEU A 1036 6.75 -27.19 34.30
N PRO A 1037 6.40 -28.29 34.98
CA PRO A 1037 5.85 -29.45 34.29
C PRO A 1037 4.45 -29.10 33.78
N ILE A 1038 4.31 -28.98 32.46
CA ILE A 1038 3.03 -28.75 31.79
C ILE A 1038 2.73 -29.86 30.79
N ASP A 1039 1.46 -30.27 30.75
CA ASP A 1039 0.95 -31.25 29.79
C ASP A 1039 0.65 -30.55 28.46
N MET A 1040 1.68 -30.02 27.82
CA MET A 1040 1.64 -29.42 26.49
C MET A 1040 3.04 -29.52 25.90
N MET A 1041 3.17 -29.64 24.59
CA MET A 1041 4.49 -29.70 23.95
C MET A 1041 5.05 -28.28 23.77
N PRO A 1042 6.37 -28.08 23.94
CA PRO A 1042 7.02 -26.84 23.55
C PRO A 1042 6.88 -26.62 22.04
N VAL A 1043 7.09 -25.38 21.61
CA VAL A 1043 6.94 -24.99 20.22
C VAL A 1043 7.89 -25.77 19.29
N ASP A 1044 7.33 -26.36 18.24
CA ASP A 1044 8.05 -27.00 17.14
C ASP A 1044 7.72 -26.23 15.86
N TYR A 1045 8.64 -25.35 15.46
CA TYR A 1045 8.45 -24.45 14.32
C TYR A 1045 8.34 -25.21 12.99
N ALA A 1046 9.04 -26.34 12.83
CA ALA A 1046 8.98 -27.15 11.61
C ALA A 1046 7.62 -27.83 11.49
N ALA A 1047 7.15 -28.47 12.56
CA ALA A 1047 5.82 -29.10 12.58
C ALA A 1047 4.68 -28.09 12.34
N LEU A 1048 4.80 -26.87 12.87
CA LEU A 1048 3.82 -25.80 12.62
C LEU A 1048 3.83 -25.35 11.16
N ALA A 1049 5.01 -25.12 10.58
CA ALA A 1049 5.14 -24.73 9.18
C ALA A 1049 4.58 -25.80 8.24
N ASP A 1050 4.93 -27.08 8.45
CA ASP A 1050 4.41 -28.21 7.68
C ASP A 1050 2.88 -28.31 7.75
N LEU A 1051 2.31 -28.11 8.94
CA LEU A 1051 0.86 -28.16 9.12
C LEU A 1051 0.17 -27.03 8.35
N MET A 1052 0.71 -25.81 8.40
CA MET A 1052 0.19 -24.65 7.65
C MET A 1052 0.29 -24.88 6.14
N LEU A 1053 1.45 -25.35 5.64
CA LEU A 1053 1.66 -25.65 4.22
C LEU A 1053 0.71 -26.73 3.70
N SER A 1054 0.53 -27.81 4.46
CA SER A 1054 -0.32 -28.95 4.05
C SER A 1054 -1.80 -28.60 3.85
N ARG A 1055 -2.27 -27.47 4.42
CA ARG A 1055 -3.64 -26.97 4.27
C ARG A 1055 -3.82 -26.16 3.00
N VAL A 1056 -2.75 -25.51 2.55
CA VAL A 1056 -2.72 -24.76 1.30
C VAL A 1056 -2.53 -25.67 0.09
N GLU A 1057 -1.70 -26.70 0.18
CA GLU A 1057 -1.44 -27.63 -0.95
C GLU A 1057 -2.63 -28.54 -1.29
N ARG A 1058 -3.61 -28.67 -0.39
CA ARG A 1058 -4.81 -29.49 -0.58
C ARG A 1058 -5.99 -28.69 -1.18
N ALA A 1059 -5.88 -27.37 -1.24
CA ALA A 1059 -6.84 -26.45 -1.86
C ALA A 1059 -6.34 -26.08 -3.26
#